data_AF-A0A139X821-F1
#
_entry.id   AF-A0A139X821-F1
#
_cell.length_a   1.000
_cell.length_b   1.000
_cell.length_c   1.000
_cell.angle_alpha   90.00
_cell.angle_beta   90.00
_cell.angle_gamma   90.00
#
_symmetry.space_group_name_H-M   'P 1'
#
loop_
_entity.id
_entity.type
_entity.pdbx_description
1 polymer ?
#
loop_
_entity_poly.entity_id
_entity_poly.type
_entity_poly.pdbx_seq_one_letter_code
_entity_poly.pdbx_strand_id
1 'polypeptide(L)'
;MNINWQRSLLKPWLTVSLFTGCLLTLTEFKCVAQITPDSTLGTSVIQQSPNIDRIEGGAVRGVSLFHSFQEFNVGEGRRVEFAPLDGIENIFSRVTGSNASNIDGTLKVLGNANLFLLNPNGILFGPNAKLDIPGSFVASTASSLLFKDGVEFSATNPEGLPLLKISLPIGLQFGSNPRGIEMQNVNLLDVEPGVTRALVGGNVTLDGSDLRARGGRVELGGLAEAGTVNLVNKDGNFSFSFPLGVKRSDVLLKNGSMVNVRYKKGGDIAINARDFSLTQGSQLKAGIGETGTASSLAGDIKINATGTITLADAKSFISNAVEKNGLVGQGGNIDIQGGELSVTNGAQIYAGTFGEGNVGNINIEIEGKALFADISNERVSGVFNGVESGGIGQGGNIHIIAKTLEAREGGRLETYTFGEGNAGNINIQTLIISFQGEGVSGSKLVPTAVYSEVGNTGIGKAGNITIETDTLSLKKGARLESTSSGNGDTGSITIIANNSVSFDSVSPSGEAITEESQKTDKFASGAFSRVERNESNKYDTRKSGNISISTRKLFVTNGAVLTTSSFGKQGAGNIHINSKEVTVTGESPAAFPSGIYSRILEGGAGQGGSIVIDVDNLYVTYGGTLETSSLGNGDAGSIIINARDTVSFEDISPRGKVNPIQTDKYSSGAFSRVERNESNKVDTRKSGNISINTRKLSVTNGAVLTTSTFGRQKAGNIDIKATDEVKITGEGANTFSSGVYSRILEGASGSAGDIEVETGKLYIADDALILASSLGNGTGGNIEIITSKDLSIRNGAKISVESEGTGSAGNIKVNAASISLIKQGAINATTESTDGGNISLKVRDVLFMRSGSRISTTAGTANAGGNGGRINISTPIILSIPLENSDISADAFSGQGGKVEITAEKIFWMEPLSRDELLQRLGSYPLKPERLSANDITAISQQNPSLNGVLAINSLDIDLNRGLTPLPSSFDDPSNRIDTSCYSTATSNSKTPSQFINTGRGGLPPSPSDPLNDDTTITRLATINNQFANRSTQANLPKQNNNQPKNIVEVQGWTKLPNGRIKFVSQTSTATPQQNWQSSSGCYVR
;
A
#
# COMPACT_ATOMS: atom_id res chain seq x y z
N MET A 1 33.95 -27.23 -36.11
CA MET A 1 34.79 -28.26 -36.74
C MET A 1 33.91 -29.04 -37.69
N ASN A 2 34.23 -28.97 -38.99
CA ASN A 2 33.91 -29.89 -40.10
C ASN A 2 32.43 -30.14 -40.49
N ILE A 3 31.95 -29.60 -41.63
CA ILE A 3 32.06 -30.09 -43.04
C ILE A 3 30.82 -30.95 -43.39
N ASN A 4 30.13 -30.89 -44.54
CA ASN A 4 30.02 -29.99 -45.69
C ASN A 4 29.20 -30.74 -46.79
N TRP A 5 28.47 -30.00 -47.64
CA TRP A 5 28.20 -30.23 -49.10
C TRP A 5 27.50 -31.55 -49.58
N GLN A 6 26.92 -31.72 -50.78
CA GLN A 6 26.70 -30.91 -52.00
C GLN A 6 25.61 -31.52 -52.89
N ARG A 7 25.16 -30.71 -53.85
CA ARG A 7 24.35 -30.95 -55.06
C ARG A 7 24.93 -31.96 -56.08
N SER A 8 24.09 -32.46 -57.00
CA SER A 8 24.33 -32.57 -58.48
C SER A 8 23.20 -33.43 -59.14
N LEU A 9 22.31 -32.89 -59.99
CA LEU A 9 22.34 -32.81 -61.47
C LEU A 9 22.49 -34.14 -62.24
N LEU A 10 21.56 -34.44 -63.18
CA LEU A 10 21.77 -34.93 -64.56
C LEU A 10 20.44 -35.18 -65.33
N LYS A 11 20.35 -34.65 -66.57
CA LYS A 11 19.44 -35.01 -67.71
C LYS A 11 20.24 -35.93 -68.68
N PRO A 12 19.66 -36.76 -69.60
CA PRO A 12 19.30 -36.29 -70.99
C PRO A 12 18.25 -37.10 -71.86
N TRP A 13 17.68 -36.41 -72.88
CA TRP A 13 17.34 -36.81 -74.31
C TRP A 13 16.13 -37.76 -74.58
N LEU A 14 15.33 -37.77 -75.70
CA LEU A 14 15.32 -37.17 -77.06
C LEU A 14 13.90 -37.28 -77.75
N THR A 15 13.54 -36.26 -78.56
CA THR A 15 12.65 -36.09 -79.78
C THR A 15 11.65 -37.13 -80.34
N VAL A 16 10.49 -36.67 -80.88
CA VAL A 16 10.03 -36.74 -82.31
C VAL A 16 8.89 -35.72 -82.59
N SER A 17 8.95 -35.05 -83.76
CA SER A 17 8.01 -34.04 -84.30
C SER A 17 6.92 -34.62 -85.22
N LEU A 18 5.74 -33.97 -85.30
CA LEU A 18 4.94 -33.91 -86.53
C LEU A 18 4.06 -32.64 -86.57
N PHE A 19 4.20 -31.90 -87.67
CA PHE A 19 3.50 -30.65 -88.01
C PHE A 19 2.13 -30.98 -88.65
N THR A 20 1.08 -30.23 -88.30
CA THR A 20 0.04 -29.79 -89.25
C THR A 20 -0.76 -28.66 -88.63
N GLY A 21 -0.78 -27.50 -89.32
CA GLY A 21 -1.41 -26.28 -88.84
C GLY A 21 -2.93 -26.31 -88.95
N CYS A 22 -3.58 -25.70 -87.97
CA CYS A 22 -4.93 -25.18 -88.12
C CYS A 22 -4.99 -23.82 -87.41
N LEU A 23 -5.29 -22.80 -88.23
CA LEU A 23 -5.47 -21.42 -87.87
C LEU A 23 -6.79 -21.31 -87.08
N LEU A 24 -6.74 -21.11 -85.77
CA LEU A 24 -7.90 -20.75 -84.96
C LEU A 24 -7.53 -19.56 -84.07
N THR A 25 -8.20 -18.46 -84.38
CA THR A 25 -8.22 -17.15 -83.73
C THR A 25 -8.08 -17.22 -82.22
N LEU A 26 -7.03 -16.56 -81.70
CA LEU A 26 -6.98 -16.08 -80.31
C LEU A 26 -8.20 -15.18 -80.10
N THR A 27 -9.21 -15.69 -79.40
CA THR A 27 -10.23 -14.84 -78.82
C THR A 27 -9.57 -14.10 -77.67
N GLU A 28 -9.50 -12.78 -77.81
CA GLU A 28 -9.16 -11.88 -76.72
C GLU A 28 -10.09 -12.20 -75.54
N PHE A 29 -9.50 -12.57 -74.39
CA PHE A 29 -10.22 -12.52 -73.14
C PHE A 29 -10.66 -11.07 -72.94
N LYS A 30 -11.96 -10.80 -73.08
CA LYS A 30 -12.56 -9.53 -72.68
C LYS A 30 -12.17 -9.28 -71.23
N CYS A 31 -11.34 -8.27 -71.01
CA CYS A 31 -11.10 -7.69 -69.70
C CYS A 31 -12.49 -7.34 -69.11
N VAL A 32 -12.84 -7.91 -67.96
CA VAL A 32 -14.06 -7.50 -67.25
C VAL A 32 -13.89 -6.03 -66.92
N ALA A 33 -14.81 -5.19 -67.39
CA ALA A 33 -14.76 -3.75 -67.18
C ALA A 33 -14.72 -3.45 -65.68
N GLN A 34 -13.68 -2.75 -65.23
CA GLN A 34 -13.44 -2.49 -63.80
C GLN A 34 -14.49 -1.55 -63.20
N ILE A 35 -15.13 -0.70 -64.00
CA ILE A 35 -16.18 0.23 -63.58
C ILE A 35 -17.32 0.15 -64.59
N THR A 36 -18.50 -0.25 -64.12
CA THR A 36 -19.68 -0.42 -64.96
C THR A 36 -20.85 0.32 -64.31
N PRO A 37 -21.38 1.41 -64.92
CA PRO A 37 -22.61 2.04 -64.48
C PRO A 37 -23.78 1.05 -64.45
N ASP A 38 -24.73 1.26 -63.55
CA ASP A 38 -26.05 0.63 -63.73
C ASP A 38 -26.99 1.54 -64.53
N SER A 39 -28.18 1.04 -64.84
CA SER A 39 -29.17 1.76 -65.65
C SER A 39 -30.09 2.70 -64.86
N THR A 40 -29.86 2.91 -63.56
CA THR A 40 -30.85 3.56 -62.68
C THR A 40 -30.73 5.08 -62.59
N LEU A 41 -29.53 5.65 -62.74
CA LEU A 41 -29.28 7.09 -62.52
C LEU A 41 -28.65 7.83 -63.70
N GLY A 42 -28.41 7.18 -64.84
CA GLY A 42 -27.77 7.82 -65.99
C GLY A 42 -26.30 8.18 -65.76
N THR A 43 -25.61 7.45 -64.88
CA THR A 43 -24.15 7.56 -64.73
C THR A 43 -23.45 7.14 -66.01
N SER A 44 -22.47 7.91 -66.44
CA SER A 44 -21.64 7.61 -67.62
C SER A 44 -20.17 7.51 -67.23
N VAL A 45 -19.47 6.51 -67.77
CA VAL A 45 -18.02 6.32 -67.60
C VAL A 45 -17.35 6.50 -68.96
N ILE A 46 -16.53 7.54 -69.07
CA ILE A 46 -15.85 7.95 -70.30
C ILE A 46 -14.35 7.73 -70.12
N GLN A 47 -13.76 6.83 -70.90
CA GLN A 47 -12.31 6.63 -70.89
C GLN A 47 -11.61 7.82 -71.56
N GLN A 48 -10.96 8.68 -70.77
CA GLN A 48 -10.21 9.85 -71.24
C GLN A 48 -8.83 9.45 -71.79
N SER A 49 -8.25 8.40 -71.23
CA SER A 49 -6.99 7.81 -71.68
C SER A 49 -6.92 6.34 -71.21
N PRO A 50 -5.94 5.51 -71.65
CA PRO A 50 -5.89 4.10 -71.31
C PRO A 50 -6.01 3.78 -69.81
N ASN A 51 -5.55 4.70 -68.94
CA ASN A 51 -5.55 4.54 -67.50
C ASN A 51 -6.43 5.56 -66.75
N ILE A 52 -7.20 6.41 -67.45
CA ILE A 52 -8.05 7.43 -66.82
C ILE A 52 -9.50 7.26 -67.26
N ASP A 53 -10.36 6.92 -66.31
CA ASP A 53 -11.80 6.84 -66.48
C ASP A 53 -12.46 8.06 -65.82
N ARG A 54 -13.25 8.82 -66.57
CA ARG A 54 -14.00 9.97 -66.06
C ARG A 54 -15.47 9.60 -65.86
N ILE A 55 -15.99 9.90 -64.68
CA ILE A 55 -17.38 9.69 -64.30
C ILE A 55 -18.13 11.01 -64.48
N GLU A 56 -19.14 10.98 -65.35
CA GLU A 56 -20.03 12.10 -65.67
C GLU A 56 -21.50 11.65 -65.62
N GLY A 57 -22.43 12.57 -65.89
CA GLY A 57 -23.86 12.30 -65.83
C GLY A 57 -24.35 12.12 -64.39
N GLY A 58 -25.24 11.16 -64.15
CA GLY A 58 -25.86 10.94 -62.84
C GLY A 58 -27.08 11.85 -62.59
N ALA A 59 -27.68 11.70 -61.41
CA ALA A 59 -28.86 12.46 -61.01
C ALA A 59 -28.50 13.60 -60.05
N VAL A 60 -28.77 14.85 -60.45
CA VAL A 60 -28.56 16.03 -59.59
C VAL A 60 -29.84 16.36 -58.80
N ARG A 61 -29.72 16.57 -57.49
CA ARG A 61 -30.80 17.06 -56.61
C ARG A 61 -30.25 18.12 -55.66
N GLY A 62 -30.51 19.39 -55.99
CA GLY A 62 -29.94 20.51 -55.23
C GLY A 62 -28.42 20.54 -55.34
N VAL A 63 -27.72 20.54 -54.21
CA VAL A 63 -26.25 20.52 -54.11
C VAL A 63 -25.67 19.10 -54.09
N SER A 64 -26.48 18.07 -54.38
CA SER A 64 -26.06 16.67 -54.33
C SER A 64 -26.15 15.99 -55.70
N LEU A 65 -25.12 15.24 -56.06
CA LEU A 65 -25.00 14.44 -57.26
C LEU A 65 -25.00 12.95 -56.90
N PHE A 66 -25.82 12.16 -57.57
CA PHE A 66 -25.97 10.73 -57.29
C PHE A 66 -25.49 9.89 -58.48
N HIS A 67 -24.61 8.94 -58.20
CA HIS A 67 -24.09 7.96 -59.16
C HIS A 67 -24.41 6.54 -58.70
N SER A 68 -24.72 5.67 -59.66
CA SER A 68 -24.96 4.25 -59.42
C SER A 68 -24.15 3.37 -60.36
N PHE A 69 -23.55 2.32 -59.81
CA PHE A 69 -22.67 1.40 -60.52
C PHE A 69 -23.09 -0.05 -60.27
N GLN A 70 -23.08 -0.88 -61.29
CA GLN A 70 -23.12 -2.33 -61.11
C GLN A 70 -21.78 -2.83 -60.54
N GLU A 71 -20.67 -2.33 -61.06
CA GLU A 71 -19.31 -2.69 -60.64
C GLU A 71 -18.47 -1.42 -60.45
N PHE A 72 -17.66 -1.38 -59.39
CA PHE A 72 -16.77 -0.25 -59.12
C PHE A 72 -15.45 -0.73 -58.50
N ASN A 73 -14.44 -0.90 -59.34
CA ASN A 73 -13.09 -1.30 -59.00
C ASN A 73 -12.10 -0.34 -59.69
N VAL A 74 -10.95 -0.10 -59.07
CA VAL A 74 -9.90 0.75 -59.63
C VAL A 74 -8.58 0.00 -59.55
N GLY A 75 -8.09 -0.51 -60.67
CA GLY A 75 -6.83 -1.25 -60.68
C GLY A 75 -5.59 -0.36 -60.48
N GLU A 76 -4.47 -1.02 -60.20
CA GLU A 76 -3.14 -0.39 -60.11
C GLU A 76 -2.85 0.53 -61.32
N GLY A 77 -2.29 1.70 -61.05
CA GLY A 77 -1.91 2.67 -62.08
C GLY A 77 -3.08 3.37 -62.79
N ARG A 78 -4.33 2.96 -62.53
CA ARG A 78 -5.52 3.65 -63.04
C ARG A 78 -5.95 4.80 -62.15
N ARG A 79 -6.68 5.73 -62.75
CA ARG A 79 -7.30 6.88 -62.08
C ARG A 79 -8.76 6.98 -62.50
N VAL A 80 -9.61 7.23 -61.52
CA VAL A 80 -11.02 7.54 -61.71
C VAL A 80 -11.26 8.99 -61.33
N GLU A 81 -11.88 9.77 -62.22
CA GLU A 81 -12.17 11.19 -62.00
C GLU A 81 -13.67 11.42 -61.95
N PHE A 82 -14.22 11.76 -60.78
CA PHE A 82 -15.58 12.29 -60.68
C PHE A 82 -15.57 13.76 -61.13
N ALA A 83 -16.37 14.08 -62.15
CA ALA A 83 -16.47 15.41 -62.74
C ALA A 83 -17.85 16.03 -62.47
N PRO A 84 -18.13 16.49 -61.24
CA PRO A 84 -19.40 17.14 -60.93
C PRO A 84 -19.54 18.50 -61.63
N LEU A 85 -20.78 18.95 -61.83
CA LEU A 85 -21.07 20.32 -62.24
C LEU A 85 -20.77 21.32 -61.10
N ASP A 86 -20.58 22.60 -61.44
CA ASP A 86 -20.39 23.66 -60.45
C ASP A 86 -21.56 23.75 -59.46
N GLY A 87 -21.26 23.95 -58.18
CA GLY A 87 -22.25 24.05 -57.11
C GLY A 87 -22.67 22.73 -56.45
N ILE A 88 -22.11 21.59 -56.87
CA ILE A 88 -22.28 20.31 -56.17
C ILE A 88 -21.35 20.27 -54.95
N GLU A 89 -21.94 20.01 -53.79
CA GLU A 89 -21.24 19.84 -52.51
C GLU A 89 -21.03 18.37 -52.15
N ASN A 90 -21.92 17.46 -52.58
CA ASN A 90 -21.87 16.05 -52.20
C ASN A 90 -22.09 15.14 -53.40
N ILE A 91 -21.23 14.14 -53.56
CA ILE A 91 -21.34 13.06 -54.54
C ILE A 91 -21.66 11.77 -53.79
N PHE A 92 -22.84 11.20 -54.02
CA PHE A 92 -23.27 9.93 -53.44
C PHE A 92 -23.18 8.83 -54.49
N SER A 93 -22.27 7.88 -54.27
CA SER A 93 -22.04 6.74 -55.16
C SER A 93 -22.47 5.45 -54.49
N ARG A 94 -23.24 4.61 -55.20
CA ARG A 94 -23.63 3.26 -54.74
C ARG A 94 -23.19 2.17 -55.72
N VAL A 95 -22.86 0.99 -55.20
CA VAL A 95 -22.59 -0.23 -55.98
C VAL A 95 -23.74 -1.23 -55.77
N THR A 96 -24.46 -1.55 -56.85
CA THR A 96 -25.67 -2.38 -56.85
C THR A 96 -25.41 -3.84 -57.25
N GLY A 97 -24.23 -4.15 -57.79
CA GLY A 97 -23.80 -5.52 -58.07
C GLY A 97 -23.44 -6.31 -56.81
N SER A 98 -22.97 -7.55 -56.99
CA SER A 98 -22.66 -8.48 -55.90
C SER A 98 -21.20 -8.50 -55.47
N ASN A 99 -20.32 -7.76 -56.16
CA ASN A 99 -18.89 -7.80 -55.93
C ASN A 99 -18.43 -6.67 -55.00
N ALA A 100 -17.39 -6.96 -54.21
CA ALA A 100 -16.71 -5.97 -53.41
C ALA A 100 -15.93 -4.99 -54.30
N SER A 101 -15.74 -3.77 -53.81
CA SER A 101 -14.93 -2.75 -54.50
C SER A 101 -13.46 -2.90 -54.14
N ASN A 102 -12.63 -3.30 -55.11
CA ASN A 102 -11.18 -3.30 -54.99
C ASN A 102 -10.59 -2.01 -55.57
N ILE A 103 -10.05 -1.17 -54.69
CA ILE A 103 -9.48 0.14 -54.99
C ILE A 103 -7.97 0.06 -54.79
N ASP A 104 -7.23 -0.12 -55.86
CA ASP A 104 -5.76 -0.15 -55.91
C ASP A 104 -5.19 0.98 -56.81
N GLY A 105 -6.03 1.91 -57.26
CA GLY A 105 -5.60 3.09 -58.02
C GLY A 105 -6.07 4.41 -57.41
N THR A 106 -6.09 5.47 -58.19
CA THR A 106 -6.41 6.83 -57.69
C THR A 106 -7.90 7.14 -57.83
N LEU A 107 -8.57 7.51 -56.74
CA LEU A 107 -9.88 8.15 -56.76
C LEU A 107 -9.70 9.67 -56.73
N LYS A 108 -10.17 10.38 -57.75
CA LYS A 108 -10.08 11.83 -57.86
C LYS A 108 -11.46 12.46 -57.95
N VAL A 109 -11.67 13.57 -57.26
CA VAL A 109 -12.82 14.46 -57.46
C VAL A 109 -12.33 15.77 -58.09
N LEU A 110 -12.94 16.18 -59.19
CA LEU A 110 -12.70 17.50 -59.77
C LEU A 110 -13.56 18.53 -59.00
N GLY A 111 -12.90 19.50 -58.36
CA GLY A 111 -13.55 20.46 -57.46
C GLY A 111 -13.57 20.00 -56.00
N ASN A 112 -14.42 20.62 -55.19
CA ASN A 112 -14.37 20.50 -53.71
C ASN A 112 -15.50 19.64 -53.12
N ALA A 113 -16.23 18.89 -53.95
CA ALA A 113 -17.33 18.07 -53.48
C ALA A 113 -16.86 16.92 -52.59
N ASN A 114 -17.66 16.59 -51.58
CA ASN A 114 -17.48 15.40 -50.75
C ASN A 114 -17.83 14.14 -51.57
N LEU A 115 -17.16 13.03 -51.30
CA LEU A 115 -17.45 11.76 -51.96
C LEU A 115 -17.88 10.69 -50.94
N PHE A 116 -19.04 10.10 -51.18
CA PHE A 116 -19.57 8.94 -50.47
C PHE A 116 -19.55 7.75 -51.41
N LEU A 117 -18.93 6.65 -50.99
CA LEU A 117 -18.89 5.39 -51.72
C LEU A 117 -19.54 4.29 -50.86
N LEU A 118 -20.70 3.81 -51.29
CA LEU A 118 -21.44 2.73 -50.64
C LEU A 118 -21.32 1.44 -51.44
N ASN A 119 -20.76 0.39 -50.83
CA ASN A 119 -20.79 -0.97 -51.38
C ASN A 119 -21.06 -1.99 -50.26
N PRO A 120 -22.29 -2.55 -50.16
CA PRO A 120 -22.64 -3.54 -49.13
C PRO A 120 -21.80 -4.81 -49.14
N ASN A 121 -21.15 -5.13 -50.27
CA ASN A 121 -20.36 -6.34 -50.45
C ASN A 121 -18.92 -6.23 -49.92
N GLY A 122 -18.49 -5.03 -49.52
CA GLY A 122 -17.16 -4.77 -48.97
C GLY A 122 -16.33 -3.82 -49.82
N ILE A 123 -15.29 -3.26 -49.19
CA ILE A 123 -14.35 -2.33 -49.84
C ILE A 123 -12.93 -2.70 -49.41
N LEU A 124 -12.04 -2.88 -50.38
CA LEU A 124 -10.62 -3.16 -50.17
C LEU A 124 -9.80 -2.02 -50.79
N PHE A 125 -8.94 -1.40 -50.00
CA PHE A 125 -7.91 -0.47 -50.46
C PHE A 125 -6.57 -1.20 -50.53
N GLY A 126 -6.09 -1.41 -51.76
CA GLY A 126 -4.79 -2.01 -52.05
C GLY A 126 -3.62 -1.02 -51.88
N PRO A 127 -2.38 -1.51 -51.92
CA PRO A 127 -1.18 -0.73 -51.59
C PRO A 127 -0.95 0.49 -52.50
N ASN A 128 -1.50 0.48 -53.71
CA ASN A 128 -1.34 1.56 -54.68
C ASN A 128 -2.50 2.57 -54.65
N ALA A 129 -3.49 2.37 -53.78
CA ALA A 129 -4.65 3.25 -53.71
C ALA A 129 -4.27 4.67 -53.27
N LYS A 130 -4.92 5.68 -53.88
CA LYS A 130 -4.73 7.09 -53.55
C LYS A 130 -6.06 7.82 -53.55
N LEU A 131 -6.24 8.75 -52.61
CA LEU A 131 -7.36 9.67 -52.59
C LEU A 131 -6.88 11.07 -53.00
N ASP A 132 -7.32 11.51 -54.17
CA ASP A 132 -7.18 12.89 -54.66
C ASP A 132 -8.55 13.61 -54.54
N ILE A 133 -9.02 13.73 -53.29
CA ILE A 133 -10.35 14.23 -52.96
C ILE A 133 -10.20 15.47 -52.07
N PRO A 134 -10.40 16.69 -52.62
CA PRO A 134 -10.31 17.92 -51.83
C PRO A 134 -11.38 18.03 -50.75
N GLY A 135 -12.56 17.45 -50.94
CA GLY A 135 -13.63 17.38 -49.93
C GLY A 135 -13.48 16.21 -48.94
N SER A 136 -14.50 16.01 -48.10
CA SER A 136 -14.62 14.86 -47.20
C SER A 136 -14.87 13.55 -47.97
N PHE A 137 -14.40 12.42 -47.43
CA PHE A 137 -14.58 11.10 -48.02
C PHE A 137 -15.19 10.13 -47.01
N VAL A 138 -16.26 9.44 -47.42
CA VAL A 138 -16.95 8.43 -46.63
C VAL A 138 -17.03 7.14 -47.44
N ALA A 139 -16.35 6.08 -46.99
CA ALA A 139 -16.51 4.74 -47.52
C ALA A 139 -17.38 3.93 -46.57
N SER A 140 -18.42 3.28 -47.09
CA SER A 140 -19.34 2.51 -46.27
C SER A 140 -19.82 1.22 -46.92
N THR A 141 -20.10 0.22 -46.10
CA THR A 141 -20.79 -1.02 -46.52
C THR A 141 -22.25 -1.05 -46.09
N ALA A 142 -22.82 0.12 -45.79
CA ALA A 142 -24.25 0.27 -45.59
C ALA A 142 -25.04 -0.08 -46.86
N SER A 143 -26.23 -0.64 -46.66
CA SER A 143 -27.18 -0.97 -47.73
C SER A 143 -27.84 0.28 -48.33
N SER A 144 -28.07 1.32 -47.53
CA SER A 144 -28.62 2.58 -48.04
C SER A 144 -28.16 3.80 -47.23
N LEU A 145 -28.25 4.97 -47.86
CA LEU A 145 -28.13 6.27 -47.21
C LEU A 145 -29.54 6.82 -46.96
N LEU A 146 -29.83 7.17 -45.70
CA LEU A 146 -31.13 7.65 -45.26
C LEU A 146 -31.18 9.19 -45.26
N PHE A 147 -32.28 9.75 -45.76
CA PHE A 147 -32.53 11.20 -45.80
C PHE A 147 -33.65 11.60 -44.84
N LYS A 148 -33.69 12.89 -44.46
CA LYS A 148 -34.62 13.42 -43.43
C LYS A 148 -36.09 13.29 -43.83
N ASP A 149 -36.37 13.30 -45.12
CA ASP A 149 -37.68 13.14 -45.74
C ASP A 149 -38.13 11.67 -45.85
N GLY A 150 -37.32 10.72 -45.36
CA GLY A 150 -37.59 9.28 -45.42
C GLY A 150 -37.20 8.64 -46.75
N VAL A 151 -36.59 9.39 -47.68
CA VAL A 151 -36.06 8.83 -48.92
C VAL A 151 -34.80 8.00 -48.60
N GLU A 152 -34.65 6.85 -49.27
CA GLU A 152 -33.45 6.03 -49.19
C GLU A 152 -32.71 5.99 -50.53
N PHE A 153 -31.41 6.26 -50.49
CA PHE A 153 -30.53 5.96 -51.61
C PHE A 153 -29.90 4.58 -51.39
N SER A 154 -30.56 3.54 -51.90
CA SER A 154 -30.26 2.13 -51.60
C SER A 154 -29.43 1.43 -52.67
N ALA A 155 -28.37 0.73 -52.26
CA ALA A 155 -27.56 -0.17 -53.06
C ALA A 155 -28.22 -1.55 -53.28
N THR A 156 -29.03 -2.01 -52.32
CA THR A 156 -29.66 -3.34 -52.37
C THR A 156 -31.04 -3.35 -53.03
N ASN A 157 -31.76 -2.24 -52.95
CA ASN A 157 -33.05 -2.02 -53.62
C ASN A 157 -32.99 -0.74 -54.47
N PRO A 158 -32.29 -0.77 -55.62
CA PRO A 158 -32.02 0.44 -56.38
C PRO A 158 -33.25 0.90 -57.17
N GLU A 159 -33.98 1.87 -56.62
CA GLU A 159 -35.06 2.58 -57.32
C GLU A 159 -34.59 3.95 -57.86
N GLY A 160 -35.40 4.56 -58.72
CA GLY A 160 -35.18 5.91 -59.24
C GLY A 160 -35.46 6.97 -58.17
N LEU A 161 -34.62 8.01 -58.11
CA LEU A 161 -34.76 9.09 -57.12
C LEU A 161 -35.94 10.02 -57.48
N PRO A 162 -36.73 10.48 -56.49
CA PRO A 162 -37.86 11.40 -56.71
C PRO A 162 -37.41 12.71 -57.39
N LEU A 163 -38.32 13.39 -58.11
CA LEU A 163 -38.01 14.58 -58.93
C LEU A 163 -37.74 15.86 -58.12
N LEU A 164 -38.15 15.92 -56.85
CA LEU A 164 -37.99 17.08 -55.96
C LEU A 164 -36.61 17.10 -55.28
N LYS A 165 -36.24 18.25 -54.68
CA LYS A 165 -34.99 18.41 -53.91
C LYS A 165 -34.94 17.41 -52.75
N ILE A 166 -33.81 16.71 -52.61
CA ILE A 166 -33.54 15.80 -51.50
C ILE A 166 -32.85 16.59 -50.38
N SER A 167 -33.17 16.27 -49.13
CA SER A 167 -32.53 16.85 -47.94
C SER A 167 -31.08 16.36 -47.74
N LEU A 168 -30.39 16.81 -46.68
CA LEU A 168 -29.09 16.21 -46.30
C LEU A 168 -29.31 14.82 -45.68
N PRO A 169 -28.39 13.86 -45.90
CA PRO A 169 -28.51 12.55 -45.30
C PRO A 169 -28.37 12.61 -43.78
N ILE A 170 -29.14 11.76 -43.10
CA ILE A 170 -29.22 11.68 -41.64
C ILE A 170 -28.68 10.36 -41.09
N GLY A 171 -28.41 9.36 -41.93
CA GLY A 171 -27.86 8.09 -41.46
C GLY A 171 -27.46 7.10 -42.56
N LEU A 172 -26.72 6.08 -42.14
CA LEU A 172 -26.32 4.91 -42.92
C LEU A 172 -27.13 3.71 -42.41
N GLN A 173 -27.90 3.08 -43.29
CA GLN A 173 -28.70 1.90 -42.97
C GLN A 173 -27.95 0.63 -43.38
N PHE A 174 -27.67 -0.22 -42.40
CA PHE A 174 -27.01 -1.50 -42.60
C PHE A 174 -28.01 -2.65 -42.71
N GLY A 175 -27.74 -3.58 -43.62
CA GLY A 175 -28.43 -4.85 -43.73
C GLY A 175 -27.94 -5.88 -42.68
N SER A 176 -28.43 -7.11 -42.76
CA SER A 176 -28.19 -8.13 -41.73
C SER A 176 -26.75 -8.64 -41.64
N ASN A 177 -25.96 -8.53 -42.71
CA ASN A 177 -24.57 -9.03 -42.77
C ASN A 177 -23.62 -7.98 -43.39
N PRO A 178 -23.33 -6.87 -42.69
CA PRO A 178 -22.40 -5.86 -43.20
C PRO A 178 -21.02 -6.44 -43.49
N ARG A 179 -20.50 -6.22 -44.70
CA ARG A 179 -19.16 -6.69 -45.08
C ARG A 179 -18.08 -5.70 -44.61
N GLY A 180 -16.85 -6.19 -44.48
CA GLY A 180 -15.75 -5.40 -43.96
C GLY A 180 -15.20 -4.33 -44.92
N ILE A 181 -14.46 -3.40 -44.35
CA ILE A 181 -13.61 -2.44 -45.07
C ILE A 181 -12.16 -2.72 -44.66
N GLU A 182 -11.29 -2.95 -45.64
CA GLU A 182 -9.89 -3.28 -45.40
C GLU A 182 -8.95 -2.31 -46.11
N MET A 183 -7.91 -1.87 -45.40
CA MET A 183 -6.77 -1.12 -45.94
C MET A 183 -5.52 -1.99 -45.80
N GLN A 184 -4.83 -2.28 -46.90
CA GLN A 184 -3.68 -3.19 -46.94
C GLN A 184 -2.45 -2.51 -47.52
N ASN A 185 -1.46 -2.22 -46.66
CA ASN A 185 -0.19 -1.57 -46.99
C ASN A 185 -0.34 -0.27 -47.79
N VAL A 186 -1.38 0.50 -47.47
CA VAL A 186 -1.77 1.69 -48.25
C VAL A 186 -1.54 2.97 -47.46
N ASN A 187 -1.13 4.04 -48.16
CA ASN A 187 -0.94 5.36 -47.58
C ASN A 187 -1.97 6.35 -48.15
N LEU A 188 -3.08 6.53 -47.44
CA LEU A 188 -4.13 7.48 -47.81
C LEU A 188 -3.86 8.83 -47.14
N LEU A 189 -3.12 9.67 -47.87
CA LEU A 189 -2.83 11.04 -47.48
C LEU A 189 -4.00 11.96 -47.82
N ASP A 190 -4.23 12.97 -46.99
CA ASP A 190 -5.16 14.05 -47.27
C ASP A 190 -4.57 15.04 -48.28
N VAL A 191 -5.42 15.48 -49.22
CA VAL A 191 -5.07 16.53 -50.19
C VAL A 191 -5.19 17.90 -49.52
N GLU A 192 -6.32 18.15 -48.86
CA GLU A 192 -6.65 19.40 -48.18
C GLU A 192 -6.84 19.17 -46.67
N PRO A 193 -6.42 20.12 -45.81
CA PRO A 193 -6.65 20.04 -44.37
C PRO A 193 -8.11 20.33 -44.00
N GLY A 194 -8.54 19.85 -42.84
CA GLY A 194 -9.85 20.17 -42.24
C GLY A 194 -11.02 19.30 -42.68
N VAL A 195 -10.78 18.29 -43.53
CA VAL A 195 -11.83 17.42 -44.08
C VAL A 195 -11.99 16.10 -43.32
N THR A 196 -13.15 15.44 -43.48
CA THR A 196 -13.41 14.13 -42.88
C THR A 196 -12.89 12.98 -43.76
N ARG A 197 -12.38 11.93 -43.12
CA ARG A 197 -12.13 10.60 -43.70
C ARG A 197 -12.82 9.55 -42.84
N ALA A 198 -13.87 8.92 -43.36
CA ALA A 198 -14.68 7.98 -42.60
C ALA A 198 -14.75 6.61 -43.27
N LEU A 199 -14.54 5.55 -42.48
CA LEU A 199 -14.72 4.16 -42.86
C LEU A 199 -15.76 3.54 -41.92
N VAL A 200 -16.99 3.34 -42.43
CA VAL A 200 -18.12 2.86 -41.62
C VAL A 200 -18.74 1.62 -42.26
N GLY A 201 -18.50 0.43 -41.72
CA GLY A 201 -18.81 -0.84 -42.41
C GLY A 201 -19.25 -1.98 -41.50
N GLY A 202 -18.91 -3.21 -41.91
CA GLY A 202 -18.74 -4.35 -41.00
C GLY A 202 -17.43 -4.19 -40.23
N ASN A 203 -16.59 -5.22 -40.15
CA ASN A 203 -15.26 -5.05 -39.54
C ASN A 203 -14.42 -4.03 -40.34
N VAL A 204 -13.72 -3.13 -39.65
CA VAL A 204 -12.80 -2.17 -40.28
C VAL A 204 -11.36 -2.54 -39.89
N THR A 205 -10.52 -2.85 -40.88
CA THR A 205 -9.14 -3.28 -40.65
C THR A 205 -8.15 -2.39 -41.39
N LEU A 206 -7.18 -1.86 -40.66
CA LEU A 206 -5.98 -1.22 -41.20
C LEU A 206 -4.79 -2.14 -40.92
N ASP A 207 -4.16 -2.61 -42.00
CA ASP A 207 -3.02 -3.52 -41.97
C ASP A 207 -1.84 -2.85 -42.69
N GLY A 208 -0.80 -2.45 -41.95
CA GLY A 208 0.34 -1.72 -42.50
C GLY A 208 -0.01 -0.40 -43.19
N SER A 209 -1.10 0.25 -42.78
CA SER A 209 -1.71 1.35 -43.55
C SER A 209 -1.80 2.67 -42.80
N ASP A 210 -1.67 3.79 -43.53
CA ASP A 210 -1.80 5.15 -43.02
C ASP A 210 -3.11 5.79 -43.51
N LEU A 211 -3.86 6.37 -42.57
CA LEU A 211 -5.04 7.20 -42.85
C LEU A 211 -4.84 8.59 -42.23
N ARG A 212 -4.76 9.63 -43.07
CA ARG A 212 -4.50 11.01 -42.61
C ARG A 212 -5.62 11.97 -42.96
N ALA A 213 -5.90 12.91 -42.05
CA ALA A 213 -6.84 14.02 -42.23
C ALA A 213 -6.37 15.24 -41.40
N ARG A 214 -5.39 16.01 -41.90
CA ARG A 214 -4.73 17.08 -41.12
C ARG A 214 -5.74 18.13 -40.66
N GLY A 215 -5.90 18.31 -39.35
CA GLY A 215 -6.83 19.26 -38.74
C GLY A 215 -8.31 18.94 -38.98
N GLY A 216 -8.59 17.81 -39.65
CA GLY A 216 -9.92 17.35 -40.02
C GLY A 216 -10.43 16.29 -39.04
N ARG A 217 -11.10 15.25 -39.55
CA ARG A 217 -11.70 14.21 -38.70
C ARG A 217 -11.51 12.83 -39.30
N VAL A 218 -11.16 11.86 -38.47
CA VAL A 218 -11.20 10.44 -38.84
C VAL A 218 -12.28 9.71 -38.04
N GLU A 219 -13.12 8.95 -38.72
CA GLU A 219 -14.21 8.17 -38.14
C GLU A 219 -14.06 6.70 -38.57
N LEU A 220 -13.87 5.80 -37.61
CA LEU A 220 -13.81 4.36 -37.84
C LEU A 220 -14.91 3.67 -37.04
N GLY A 221 -15.67 2.79 -37.68
CA GLY A 221 -16.60 1.96 -36.95
C GLY A 221 -17.45 1.08 -37.83
N GLY A 222 -18.34 0.31 -37.21
CA GLY A 222 -19.21 -0.54 -37.97
C GLY A 222 -20.23 -1.31 -37.17
N LEU A 223 -21.09 -2.03 -37.89
CA LEU A 223 -22.15 -2.87 -37.34
C LEU A 223 -21.94 -4.34 -37.72
N ALA A 224 -22.25 -5.23 -36.79
CA ALA A 224 -22.23 -6.67 -37.00
C ALA A 224 -23.60 -7.22 -37.46
N GLU A 225 -24.68 -6.46 -37.21
CA GLU A 225 -26.05 -6.81 -37.59
C GLU A 225 -26.76 -5.60 -38.22
N ALA A 226 -28.00 -5.79 -38.68
CA ALA A 226 -28.81 -4.71 -39.22
C ALA A 226 -29.02 -3.60 -38.19
N GLY A 227 -28.93 -2.35 -38.64
CA GLY A 227 -29.09 -1.19 -37.79
C GLY A 227 -28.77 0.11 -38.52
N THR A 228 -29.11 1.23 -37.90
CA THR A 228 -28.86 2.56 -38.46
C THR A 228 -27.75 3.25 -37.68
N VAL A 229 -26.75 3.76 -38.39
CA VAL A 229 -25.75 4.68 -37.83
C VAL A 229 -26.14 6.10 -38.23
N ASN A 230 -26.29 6.99 -37.26
CA ASN A 230 -26.67 8.37 -37.53
C ASN A 230 -25.49 9.14 -38.12
N LEU A 231 -25.75 9.92 -39.15
CA LEU A 231 -24.79 10.82 -39.78
C LEU A 231 -25.12 12.26 -39.39
N VAL A 232 -24.13 12.94 -38.81
CA VAL A 232 -24.23 14.34 -38.42
C VAL A 232 -23.27 15.15 -39.27
N ASN A 233 -23.78 16.17 -39.95
CA ASN A 233 -22.99 17.13 -40.73
C ASN A 233 -23.04 18.50 -40.06
N LYS A 234 -21.88 19.02 -39.62
CA LYS A 234 -21.71 20.40 -39.20
C LYS A 234 -20.73 21.08 -40.15
N ASP A 235 -21.24 21.96 -41.01
CA ASP A 235 -20.46 22.77 -41.95
C ASP A 235 -19.47 21.97 -42.82
N GLY A 236 -19.85 20.77 -43.25
CA GLY A 236 -19.02 19.88 -44.09
C GLY A 236 -18.12 18.90 -43.33
N ASN A 237 -18.10 18.98 -41.99
CA ASN A 237 -17.42 18.03 -41.11
C ASN A 237 -18.41 16.94 -40.67
N PHE A 238 -18.23 15.74 -41.20
CA PHE A 238 -19.11 14.60 -40.98
C PHE A 238 -18.67 13.81 -39.75
N SER A 239 -19.62 13.44 -38.89
CA SER A 239 -19.41 12.58 -37.73
C SER A 239 -20.51 11.54 -37.61
N PHE A 240 -20.22 10.42 -36.95
CA PHE A 240 -21.15 9.30 -36.86
C PHE A 240 -21.52 9.02 -35.40
N SER A 241 -22.80 8.77 -35.17
CA SER A 241 -23.31 8.42 -33.85
C SER A 241 -24.01 7.06 -33.92
N PHE A 242 -23.56 6.14 -33.07
CA PHE A 242 -24.05 4.78 -32.98
C PHE A 242 -25.09 4.68 -31.86
N PRO A 243 -26.38 4.48 -32.16
CA PRO A 243 -27.44 4.41 -31.16
C PRO A 243 -27.24 3.30 -30.12
N LEU A 244 -27.80 3.48 -28.92
CA LEU A 244 -27.85 2.41 -27.91
C LEU A 244 -28.62 1.20 -28.47
N GLY A 245 -28.04 0.00 -28.36
CA GLY A 245 -28.66 -1.26 -28.78
C GLY A 245 -28.26 -1.78 -30.17
N VAL A 246 -27.54 -1.00 -30.99
CA VAL A 246 -26.96 -1.54 -32.23
C VAL A 246 -25.78 -2.45 -31.91
N LYS A 247 -25.70 -3.62 -32.56
CA LYS A 247 -24.54 -4.51 -32.41
C LYS A 247 -23.41 -4.04 -33.30
N ARG A 248 -22.33 -3.58 -32.67
CA ARG A 248 -21.14 -3.07 -33.35
C ARG A 248 -20.25 -4.20 -33.86
N SER A 249 -19.43 -3.91 -34.86
CA SER A 249 -18.37 -4.77 -35.39
C SER A 249 -16.99 -4.32 -34.89
N ASP A 250 -15.94 -5.06 -35.22
CA ASP A 250 -14.60 -4.79 -34.69
C ASP A 250 -13.84 -3.77 -35.54
N VAL A 251 -12.95 -3.02 -34.88
CA VAL A 251 -11.97 -2.13 -35.53
C VAL A 251 -10.56 -2.60 -35.17
N LEU A 252 -9.74 -2.92 -36.16
CA LEU A 252 -8.41 -3.50 -35.97
C LEU A 252 -7.34 -2.68 -36.70
N LEU A 253 -6.35 -2.20 -35.96
CA LEU A 253 -5.15 -1.55 -36.46
C LEU A 253 -3.93 -2.40 -36.08
N LYS A 254 -3.20 -2.85 -37.11
CA LYS A 254 -2.06 -3.76 -36.93
C LYS A 254 -0.94 -3.48 -37.94
N ASN A 255 0.20 -4.15 -37.74
CA ASN A 255 1.42 -4.03 -38.56
C ASN A 255 1.89 -2.59 -38.80
N GLY A 256 1.88 -1.74 -37.77
CA GLY A 256 2.38 -0.37 -37.85
C GLY A 256 1.43 0.63 -38.50
N SER A 257 0.13 0.31 -38.58
CA SER A 257 -0.88 1.22 -39.14
C SER A 257 -1.00 2.51 -38.34
N MET A 258 -1.27 3.64 -39.01
CA MET A 258 -1.38 4.94 -38.37
C MET A 258 -2.62 5.72 -38.78
N VAL A 259 -3.35 6.24 -37.80
CA VAL A 259 -4.37 7.27 -37.99
C VAL A 259 -3.85 8.59 -37.46
N ASN A 260 -3.80 9.63 -38.29
CA ASN A 260 -3.21 10.92 -37.91
C ASN A 260 -4.01 12.13 -38.38
N VAL A 261 -4.37 13.00 -37.44
CA VAL A 261 -5.12 14.25 -37.67
C VAL A 261 -4.38 15.51 -37.20
N ARG A 262 -3.11 15.39 -36.78
CA ARG A 262 -2.32 16.53 -36.29
C ARG A 262 -2.18 17.65 -37.31
N TYR A 263 -2.32 18.89 -36.84
CA TYR A 263 -2.13 20.09 -37.67
C TYR A 263 -1.90 21.35 -36.80
N LYS A 264 -2.19 22.55 -37.33
CA LYS A 264 -2.08 23.84 -36.61
C LYS A 264 -3.21 24.09 -35.60
N LYS A 265 -4.36 23.46 -35.80
CA LYS A 265 -5.58 23.47 -34.96
C LYS A 265 -6.51 22.33 -35.38
N GLY A 266 -7.42 21.93 -34.50
CA GLY A 266 -8.45 20.92 -34.76
C GLY A 266 -7.89 19.50 -34.75
N GLY A 267 -8.57 18.60 -35.47
CA GLY A 267 -8.18 17.20 -35.60
C GLY A 267 -8.88 16.28 -34.60
N ASP A 268 -9.98 15.63 -35.00
CA ASP A 268 -10.68 14.64 -34.17
C ASP A 268 -10.46 13.20 -34.69
N ILE A 269 -10.34 12.24 -33.77
CA ILE A 269 -10.39 10.81 -34.10
C ILE A 269 -11.53 10.20 -33.30
N ALA A 270 -12.44 9.49 -33.96
CA ALA A 270 -13.51 8.75 -33.33
C ALA A 270 -13.52 7.28 -33.79
N ILE A 271 -13.59 6.37 -32.81
CA ILE A 271 -13.64 4.93 -33.03
C ILE A 271 -14.87 4.37 -32.31
N ASN A 272 -15.75 3.71 -33.06
CA ASN A 272 -16.95 3.07 -32.54
C ASN A 272 -16.94 1.59 -32.92
N ALA A 273 -16.70 0.71 -31.95
CA ALA A 273 -16.48 -0.71 -32.20
C ALA A 273 -17.19 -1.60 -31.18
N ARG A 274 -17.23 -2.91 -31.47
CA ARG A 274 -17.39 -3.93 -30.43
C ARG A 274 -16.05 -4.11 -29.75
N ASP A 275 -15.07 -4.68 -30.44
CA ASP A 275 -13.68 -4.73 -29.97
C ASP A 275 -12.82 -3.76 -30.77
N PHE A 276 -11.94 -3.02 -30.08
CA PHE A 276 -10.93 -2.17 -30.70
C PHE A 276 -9.53 -2.71 -30.39
N SER A 277 -8.73 -2.93 -31.43
CA SER A 277 -7.35 -3.44 -31.29
C SER A 277 -6.35 -2.50 -31.96
N LEU A 278 -5.33 -2.09 -31.21
CA LEU A 278 -4.19 -1.27 -31.65
C LEU A 278 -2.89 -2.01 -31.29
N THR A 279 -2.34 -2.76 -32.24
CA THR A 279 -1.25 -3.71 -31.99
C THR A 279 -0.13 -3.58 -33.01
N GLN A 280 0.98 -4.28 -32.77
CA GLN A 280 2.10 -4.42 -33.72
C GLN A 280 2.66 -3.07 -34.17
N GLY A 281 2.73 -2.10 -33.25
CA GLY A 281 3.29 -0.78 -33.49
C GLY A 281 2.33 0.26 -34.10
N SER A 282 1.03 0.00 -34.06
CA SER A 282 0.01 0.86 -34.67
C SER A 282 -0.34 2.08 -33.79
N GLN A 283 -0.75 3.20 -34.40
CA GLN A 283 -0.78 4.50 -33.72
C GLN A 283 -2.05 5.32 -34.01
N LEU A 284 -2.58 6.00 -33.00
CA LEU A 284 -3.55 7.09 -33.14
C LEU A 284 -2.91 8.42 -32.74
N LYS A 285 -3.00 9.44 -33.59
CA LYS A 285 -2.33 10.73 -33.40
C LYS A 285 -3.27 11.91 -33.63
N ALA A 286 -3.57 12.64 -32.56
CA ALA A 286 -4.17 13.96 -32.58
C ALA A 286 -3.23 14.98 -31.93
N GLY A 287 -3.59 16.26 -31.93
CA GLY A 287 -2.81 17.34 -31.33
C GLY A 287 -2.29 18.39 -32.31
N ILE A 288 -1.36 19.21 -31.84
CA ILE A 288 -0.74 20.31 -32.59
C ILE A 288 0.61 19.86 -33.15
N GLY A 289 0.70 19.72 -34.47
CA GLY A 289 1.91 19.27 -35.18
C GLY A 289 2.62 20.35 -36.01
N GLU A 290 2.00 21.52 -36.16
CA GLU A 290 2.53 22.68 -36.89
C GLU A 290 2.27 23.97 -36.09
N THR A 291 3.03 25.04 -36.36
CA THR A 291 2.93 26.29 -35.58
C THR A 291 1.51 26.86 -35.61
N GLY A 292 0.85 26.78 -34.46
CA GLY A 292 -0.45 27.39 -34.19
C GLY A 292 -0.34 28.77 -33.55
N THR A 293 -1.37 29.15 -32.81
CA THR A 293 -1.44 30.35 -31.97
C THR A 293 -1.80 29.94 -30.54
N ALA A 294 -1.72 30.85 -29.57
CA ALA A 294 -2.20 30.58 -28.20
C ALA A 294 -3.69 30.13 -28.14
N SER A 295 -4.50 30.53 -29.13
CA SER A 295 -5.90 30.13 -29.30
C SER A 295 -6.12 28.86 -30.12
N SER A 296 -5.07 28.26 -30.68
CA SER A 296 -5.19 26.98 -31.38
C SER A 296 -5.56 25.89 -30.38
N LEU A 297 -6.67 25.19 -30.63
CA LEU A 297 -7.12 24.04 -29.85
C LEU A 297 -6.96 22.78 -30.71
N ALA A 298 -6.34 21.73 -30.17
CA ALA A 298 -6.42 20.40 -30.77
C ALA A 298 -7.82 19.79 -30.57
N GLY A 299 -8.23 18.90 -31.49
CA GLY A 299 -9.43 18.08 -31.31
C GLY A 299 -9.19 16.88 -30.40
N ASP A 300 -10.24 16.08 -30.18
CA ASP A 300 -10.24 14.97 -29.22
C ASP A 300 -10.01 13.61 -29.90
N ILE A 301 -9.53 12.64 -29.12
CA ILE A 301 -9.56 11.22 -29.48
C ILE A 301 -10.64 10.53 -28.65
N LYS A 302 -11.65 9.95 -29.31
CA LYS A 302 -12.78 9.28 -28.67
C LYS A 302 -12.86 7.82 -29.10
N ILE A 303 -12.77 6.90 -28.14
CA ILE A 303 -12.88 5.47 -28.37
C ILE A 303 -14.08 4.95 -27.59
N ASN A 304 -15.05 4.38 -28.30
CA ASN A 304 -16.26 3.82 -27.73
C ASN A 304 -16.40 2.36 -28.20
N ALA A 305 -15.94 1.44 -27.36
CA ALA A 305 -16.04 0.01 -27.57
C ALA A 305 -17.12 -0.58 -26.65
N THR A 306 -17.97 -1.48 -27.15
CA THR A 306 -18.90 -2.21 -26.26
C THR A 306 -18.26 -3.46 -25.62
N GLY A 307 -17.12 -3.90 -26.15
CA GLY A 307 -16.34 -5.04 -25.70
C GLY A 307 -14.93 -4.62 -25.27
N THR A 308 -13.91 -5.28 -25.79
CA THR A 308 -12.52 -5.12 -25.32
C THR A 308 -11.76 -4.08 -26.14
N ILE A 309 -11.00 -3.24 -25.44
CA ILE A 309 -9.99 -2.35 -26.01
C ILE A 309 -8.60 -2.92 -25.71
N THR A 310 -7.83 -3.22 -26.75
CA THR A 310 -6.49 -3.81 -26.63
C THR A 310 -5.44 -2.90 -27.25
N LEU A 311 -4.46 -2.50 -26.45
CA LEU A 311 -3.23 -1.86 -26.88
C LEU A 311 -2.06 -2.77 -26.49
N ALA A 312 -1.27 -3.20 -27.46
CA ALA A 312 -0.12 -4.06 -27.20
C ALA A 312 1.08 -3.68 -28.06
N ASP A 313 2.28 -3.98 -27.55
CA ASP A 313 3.60 -3.74 -28.16
C ASP A 313 4.13 -2.32 -27.97
N ALA A 314 5.45 -2.20 -27.77
CA ALA A 314 6.12 -0.96 -27.37
C ALA A 314 5.90 0.23 -28.30
N LYS A 315 5.63 -0.02 -29.58
CA LYS A 315 5.42 1.03 -30.59
C LYS A 315 3.95 1.41 -30.78
N SER A 316 3.03 0.75 -30.09
CA SER A 316 1.61 1.03 -30.19
C SER A 316 1.22 2.10 -29.19
N PHE A 317 0.63 3.20 -29.67
CA PHE A 317 0.24 4.29 -28.78
C PHE A 317 -0.91 5.15 -29.30
N ILE A 318 -1.64 5.72 -28.36
CA ILE A 318 -2.62 6.78 -28.57
C ILE A 318 -2.01 8.08 -28.06
N SER A 319 -2.00 9.13 -28.87
CA SER A 319 -1.30 10.37 -28.53
C SER A 319 -2.06 11.63 -28.95
N ASN A 320 -2.41 12.48 -27.98
CA ASN A 320 -2.93 13.83 -28.21
C ASN A 320 -1.97 14.87 -27.63
N ALA A 321 -1.17 15.51 -28.48
CA ALA A 321 -0.03 16.29 -27.98
C ALA A 321 0.34 17.52 -28.81
N VAL A 322 0.91 18.52 -28.16
CA VAL A 322 1.68 19.59 -28.81
C VAL A 322 3.07 19.03 -29.08
N GLU A 323 3.35 18.69 -30.33
CA GLU A 323 4.35 17.67 -30.67
C GLU A 323 5.81 18.08 -30.43
N LYS A 324 6.14 19.37 -30.46
CA LYS A 324 7.53 19.84 -30.46
C LYS A 324 7.68 21.18 -29.75
N ASN A 325 8.89 21.42 -29.25
CA ASN A 325 9.30 22.69 -28.65
C ASN A 325 9.13 23.84 -29.65
N GLY A 326 8.61 24.98 -29.17
CA GLY A 326 8.34 26.17 -29.97
C GLY A 326 7.00 26.15 -30.72
N LEU A 327 6.24 25.05 -30.67
CA LEU A 327 4.83 25.08 -31.10
C LEU A 327 3.95 25.72 -30.01
N VAL A 328 2.90 26.41 -30.41
CA VAL A 328 1.93 27.04 -29.51
C VAL A 328 0.53 26.51 -29.81
N GLY A 329 -0.17 26.03 -28.78
CA GLY A 329 -1.56 25.58 -28.85
C GLY A 329 -1.96 24.71 -27.65
N GLN A 330 -3.26 24.57 -27.39
CA GLN A 330 -3.80 23.75 -26.30
C GLN A 330 -4.01 22.31 -26.77
N GLY A 331 -3.64 21.33 -25.93
CA GLY A 331 -3.90 19.91 -26.16
C GLY A 331 -5.38 19.53 -26.02
N GLY A 332 -5.81 18.52 -26.77
CA GLY A 332 -7.17 17.97 -26.69
C GLY A 332 -7.25 16.77 -25.75
N ASN A 333 -8.46 16.28 -25.49
CA ASN A 333 -8.67 15.17 -24.57
C ASN A 333 -8.51 13.80 -25.26
N ILE A 334 -8.38 12.77 -24.44
CA ILE A 334 -8.50 11.37 -24.83
C ILE A 334 -9.60 10.74 -23.96
N ASP A 335 -10.70 10.34 -24.59
CA ASP A 335 -11.85 9.72 -23.93
C ASP A 335 -11.99 8.26 -24.38
N ILE A 336 -11.97 7.33 -23.42
CA ILE A 336 -12.02 5.89 -23.66
C ILE A 336 -13.18 5.28 -22.87
N GLN A 337 -14.10 4.66 -23.58
CA GLN A 337 -15.23 3.90 -23.04
C GLN A 337 -15.20 2.47 -23.57
N GLY A 338 -15.30 1.49 -22.68
CA GLY A 338 -15.08 0.08 -23.00
C GLY A 338 -15.72 -0.91 -22.02
N GLY A 339 -15.93 -2.15 -22.45
CA GLY A 339 -16.24 -3.26 -21.54
C GLY A 339 -15.01 -3.68 -20.74
N GLU A 340 -13.87 -3.86 -21.42
CA GLU A 340 -12.55 -4.12 -20.81
C GLU A 340 -11.46 -3.30 -21.51
N LEU A 341 -10.38 -2.99 -20.78
CA LEU A 341 -9.18 -2.32 -21.30
C LEU A 341 -7.93 -3.13 -20.94
N SER A 342 -7.07 -3.37 -21.93
CA SER A 342 -5.76 -3.99 -21.74
C SER A 342 -4.69 -3.17 -22.46
N VAL A 343 -3.74 -2.61 -21.71
CA VAL A 343 -2.57 -1.88 -22.21
C VAL A 343 -1.31 -2.62 -21.75
N THR A 344 -0.64 -3.30 -22.68
CA THR A 344 0.45 -4.23 -22.35
C THR A 344 1.67 -4.11 -23.24
N ASN A 345 2.77 -4.75 -22.82
CA ASN A 345 4.01 -4.87 -23.59
C ASN A 345 4.58 -3.53 -24.10
N GLY A 346 4.59 -2.50 -23.26
CA GLY A 346 5.14 -1.17 -23.54
C GLY A 346 4.21 -0.21 -24.31
N ALA A 347 2.94 -0.57 -24.54
CA ALA A 347 1.97 0.28 -25.22
C ALA A 347 1.51 1.47 -24.34
N GLN A 348 1.19 2.61 -24.93
CA GLN A 348 0.94 3.84 -24.16
C GLN A 348 -0.30 4.63 -24.59
N ILE A 349 -0.98 5.22 -23.62
CA ILE A 349 -1.99 6.27 -23.81
C ILE A 349 -1.37 7.58 -23.31
N TYR A 350 -1.25 8.57 -24.17
CA TYR A 350 -0.42 9.74 -23.91
C TYR A 350 -1.10 11.06 -24.28
N ALA A 351 -1.12 12.01 -23.36
CA ALA A 351 -1.41 13.41 -23.64
C ALA A 351 -0.27 14.28 -23.11
N GLY A 352 0.15 15.30 -23.86
CA GLY A 352 1.28 16.11 -23.40
C GLY A 352 1.55 17.37 -24.22
N THR A 353 2.47 18.19 -23.72
CA THR A 353 2.96 19.36 -24.43
C THR A 353 4.48 19.44 -24.38
N PHE A 354 5.12 19.45 -25.56
CA PHE A 354 6.52 19.81 -25.73
C PHE A 354 6.68 21.33 -26.00
N GLY A 355 5.60 22.02 -26.35
CA GLY A 355 5.57 23.44 -26.67
C GLY A 355 4.84 24.28 -25.61
N GLU A 356 4.21 25.36 -26.04
CA GLU A 356 3.43 26.25 -25.16
C GLU A 356 1.92 25.97 -25.26
N GLY A 357 1.28 25.70 -24.13
CA GLY A 357 -0.16 25.48 -23.99
C GLY A 357 -0.47 24.37 -23.01
N ASN A 358 -1.69 24.37 -22.47
CA ASN A 358 -2.11 23.38 -21.47
C ASN A 358 -2.38 22.02 -22.13
N VAL A 359 -2.19 20.96 -21.35
CA VAL A 359 -2.44 19.58 -21.77
C VAL A 359 -3.90 19.21 -21.53
N GLY A 360 -4.50 18.42 -22.43
CA GLY A 360 -5.85 17.88 -22.25
C GLY A 360 -5.91 16.74 -21.23
N ASN A 361 -7.11 16.36 -20.82
CA ASN A 361 -7.32 15.26 -19.86
C ASN A 361 -7.36 13.90 -20.56
N ILE A 362 -7.10 12.84 -19.79
CA ILE A 362 -7.33 11.45 -20.19
C ILE A 362 -8.42 10.86 -19.31
N ASN A 363 -9.54 10.49 -19.91
CA ASN A 363 -10.71 9.93 -19.22
C ASN A 363 -10.93 8.49 -19.68
N ILE A 364 -10.95 7.55 -18.74
CA ILE A 364 -11.10 6.11 -18.98
C ILE A 364 -12.28 5.59 -18.16
N GLU A 365 -13.32 5.09 -18.82
CA GLU A 365 -14.51 4.53 -18.21
C GLU A 365 -14.74 3.10 -18.72
N ILE A 366 -14.51 2.12 -17.84
CA ILE A 366 -14.50 0.70 -18.20
C ILE A 366 -15.51 -0.06 -17.36
N GLU A 367 -16.45 -0.77 -17.99
CA GLU A 367 -17.51 -1.49 -17.25
C GLU A 367 -16.97 -2.66 -16.41
N GLY A 368 -15.85 -3.25 -16.83
CA GLY A 368 -15.20 -4.40 -16.21
C GLY A 368 -13.80 -4.07 -15.69
N LYS A 369 -12.78 -4.68 -16.31
CA LYS A 369 -11.39 -4.60 -15.88
C LYS A 369 -10.58 -3.67 -16.77
N ALA A 370 -9.81 -2.78 -16.16
CA ALA A 370 -8.70 -2.06 -16.78
C ALA A 370 -7.36 -2.65 -16.32
N LEU A 371 -6.53 -3.09 -17.28
CA LEU A 371 -5.22 -3.72 -17.05
C LEU A 371 -4.09 -2.90 -17.66
N PHE A 372 -3.05 -2.60 -16.87
CA PHE A 372 -1.80 -1.99 -17.32
C PHE A 372 -0.62 -2.89 -16.93
N ALA A 373 0.08 -3.49 -17.90
CA ALA A 373 1.12 -4.46 -17.55
C ALA A 373 2.34 -4.44 -18.47
N ASP A 374 3.47 -4.87 -17.91
CA ASP A 374 4.70 -5.18 -18.62
C ASP A 374 5.47 -3.97 -19.14
N ILE A 375 6.73 -4.22 -19.49
CA ILE A 375 7.66 -3.28 -20.11
C ILE A 375 8.24 -3.95 -21.35
N SER A 376 8.39 -3.19 -22.43
CA SER A 376 9.03 -3.68 -23.64
C SER A 376 9.83 -2.57 -24.30
N ASN A 377 11.04 -2.88 -24.75
CA ASN A 377 11.96 -1.92 -25.39
C ASN A 377 12.13 -0.62 -24.58
N GLU A 378 12.34 -0.75 -23.26
CA GLU A 378 12.49 0.36 -22.31
C GLU A 378 11.26 1.29 -22.20
N ARG A 379 10.13 0.91 -22.80
CA ARG A 379 8.85 1.62 -22.70
C ARG A 379 7.93 0.89 -21.75
N VAL A 380 7.38 1.66 -20.83
CA VAL A 380 6.45 1.20 -19.81
C VAL A 380 5.02 1.26 -20.34
N SER A 381 4.25 0.20 -20.13
CA SER A 381 2.82 0.23 -20.43
C SER A 381 2.08 1.16 -19.48
N GLY A 382 1.21 2.03 -19.98
CA GLY A 382 0.53 2.95 -19.07
C GLY A 382 -0.20 4.12 -19.70
N VAL A 383 -0.65 5.01 -18.80
CA VAL A 383 -1.28 6.28 -19.10
C VAL A 383 -0.37 7.40 -18.63
N PHE A 384 -0.06 8.34 -19.52
CA PHE A 384 0.91 9.41 -19.28
C PHE A 384 0.28 10.75 -19.67
N ASN A 385 0.26 11.71 -18.73
CA ASN A 385 -0.29 13.04 -18.97
C ASN A 385 0.61 14.12 -18.38
N GLY A 386 1.30 14.92 -19.21
CA GLY A 386 2.26 15.85 -18.64
C GLY A 386 2.88 16.90 -19.55
N VAL A 387 3.57 17.83 -18.90
CA VAL A 387 4.36 18.88 -19.54
C VAL A 387 5.77 18.35 -19.73
N GLU A 388 6.21 18.27 -20.98
CA GLU A 388 7.52 17.71 -21.32
C GLU A 388 8.65 18.70 -21.10
N SER A 389 9.89 18.20 -21.20
CA SER A 389 11.08 19.05 -21.06
C SER A 389 11.09 20.17 -22.12
N GLY A 390 11.09 21.42 -21.64
CA GLY A 390 11.02 22.62 -22.48
C GLY A 390 9.60 23.08 -22.84
N GLY A 391 8.56 22.33 -22.45
CA GLY A 391 7.17 22.75 -22.57
C GLY A 391 6.76 23.77 -21.50
N ILE A 392 5.74 24.57 -21.79
CA ILE A 392 5.16 25.58 -20.89
C ILE A 392 3.64 25.44 -20.89
N GLY A 393 3.02 25.12 -19.76
CA GLY A 393 1.57 24.94 -19.63
C GLY A 393 1.18 24.15 -18.39
N GLN A 394 -0.11 24.10 -18.08
CA GLN A 394 -0.61 23.22 -17.02
C GLN A 394 -0.79 21.79 -17.56
N GLY A 395 -0.35 20.79 -16.77
CA GLY A 395 -0.57 19.38 -17.06
C GLY A 395 -2.05 18.99 -16.91
N GLY A 396 -2.48 17.99 -17.68
CA GLY A 396 -3.84 17.49 -17.68
C GLY A 396 -4.06 16.41 -16.63
N ASN A 397 -5.31 16.17 -16.26
CA ASN A 397 -5.66 15.14 -15.27
C ASN A 397 -5.81 13.76 -15.92
N ILE A 398 -5.68 12.72 -15.11
CA ILE A 398 -6.08 11.35 -15.44
C ILE A 398 -7.28 10.97 -14.57
N HIS A 399 -8.37 10.53 -15.21
CA HIS A 399 -9.55 10.03 -14.52
C HIS A 399 -9.88 8.60 -14.97
N ILE A 400 -10.00 7.68 -14.01
CA ILE A 400 -10.30 6.27 -14.29
C ILE A 400 -11.51 5.83 -13.46
N ILE A 401 -12.53 5.32 -14.13
CA ILE A 401 -13.68 4.62 -13.56
C ILE A 401 -13.65 3.18 -14.07
N ALA A 402 -13.61 2.20 -13.18
CA ALA A 402 -13.69 0.78 -13.55
C ALA A 402 -14.28 -0.09 -12.44
N LYS A 403 -14.73 -1.32 -12.71
CA LYS A 403 -14.98 -2.27 -11.61
C LYS A 403 -13.68 -2.73 -10.98
N THR A 404 -12.71 -3.11 -11.81
CA THR A 404 -11.39 -3.57 -11.35
C THR A 404 -10.30 -2.80 -12.09
N LEU A 405 -9.33 -2.29 -11.35
CA LEU A 405 -8.09 -1.75 -11.90
C LEU A 405 -6.92 -2.63 -11.46
N GLU A 406 -6.23 -3.21 -12.43
CA GLU A 406 -5.07 -4.06 -12.22
C GLU A 406 -3.85 -3.44 -12.90
N ALA A 407 -2.74 -3.37 -12.18
CA ALA A 407 -1.45 -3.05 -12.78
C ALA A 407 -0.38 -4.00 -12.27
N ARG A 408 0.53 -4.42 -13.15
CA ARG A 408 1.62 -5.33 -12.77
C ARG A 408 2.85 -5.18 -13.64
N GLU A 409 3.96 -5.73 -13.16
CA GLU A 409 5.19 -5.89 -13.95
C GLU A 409 5.66 -4.56 -14.58
N GLY A 410 5.49 -3.46 -13.83
CA GLY A 410 5.96 -2.13 -14.21
C GLY A 410 4.89 -1.21 -14.79
N GLY A 411 3.64 -1.66 -14.96
CA GLY A 411 2.55 -0.81 -15.47
C GLY A 411 2.35 0.50 -14.68
N ARG A 412 2.06 1.61 -15.38
CA ARG A 412 2.01 2.96 -14.78
C ARG A 412 0.80 3.81 -15.13
N LEU A 413 0.41 4.65 -14.19
CA LEU A 413 -0.46 5.81 -14.39
C LEU A 413 0.29 7.04 -13.89
N GLU A 414 0.54 8.03 -14.73
CA GLU A 414 1.53 9.06 -14.43
C GLU A 414 1.08 10.45 -14.92
N THR A 415 1.01 11.40 -13.99
CA THR A 415 0.96 12.83 -14.31
C THR A 415 2.28 13.49 -13.97
N TYR A 416 2.78 14.40 -14.80
CA TYR A 416 4.09 15.01 -14.55
C TYR A 416 4.25 16.41 -15.13
N THR A 417 5.24 17.12 -14.60
CA THR A 417 5.80 18.32 -15.21
C THR A 417 7.32 18.25 -15.21
N PHE A 418 7.90 18.21 -16.40
CA PHE A 418 9.34 18.31 -16.67
C PHE A 418 9.72 19.67 -17.30
N GLY A 419 8.72 20.47 -17.68
CA GLY A 419 8.85 21.84 -18.15
C GLY A 419 8.32 22.85 -17.13
N GLU A 420 7.65 23.91 -17.58
CA GLU A 420 7.06 24.94 -16.72
C GLU A 420 5.54 24.80 -16.60
N GLY A 421 5.04 24.77 -15.36
CA GLY A 421 3.63 24.65 -14.99
C GLY A 421 3.36 23.46 -14.08
N ASN A 422 2.18 23.40 -13.45
CA ASN A 422 1.87 22.33 -12.50
C ASN A 422 1.50 21.03 -13.22
N ALA A 423 1.81 19.89 -12.63
CA ALA A 423 1.28 18.60 -13.07
C ALA A 423 -0.22 18.47 -12.74
N GLY A 424 -0.93 17.65 -13.51
CA GLY A 424 -2.34 17.36 -13.25
C GLY A 424 -2.57 16.33 -12.14
N ASN A 425 -3.82 16.16 -11.73
CA ASN A 425 -4.23 15.21 -10.69
C ASN A 425 -4.59 13.84 -11.29
N ILE A 426 -4.53 12.81 -10.44
CA ILE A 426 -4.98 11.45 -10.77
C ILE A 426 -6.16 11.10 -9.86
N ASN A 427 -7.32 10.78 -10.47
CA ASN A 427 -8.54 10.41 -9.75
C ASN A 427 -9.01 9.02 -10.21
N ILE A 428 -9.01 8.05 -9.29
CA ILE A 428 -9.37 6.65 -9.56
C ILE A 428 -10.60 6.29 -8.73
N GLN A 429 -11.66 5.80 -9.39
CA GLN A 429 -12.87 5.30 -8.76
C GLN A 429 -13.13 3.87 -9.22
N THR A 430 -12.96 2.90 -8.31
CA THR A 430 -13.15 1.49 -8.66
C THR A 430 -13.78 0.67 -7.54
N LEU A 431 -14.10 -0.61 -7.75
CA LEU A 431 -14.42 -1.50 -6.64
C LEU A 431 -13.16 -2.16 -6.08
N ILE A 432 -12.25 -2.60 -6.97
CA ILE A 432 -11.06 -3.35 -6.58
C ILE A 432 -9.83 -2.79 -7.30
N ILE A 433 -8.77 -2.51 -6.54
CA ILE A 433 -7.45 -2.15 -7.08
C ILE A 433 -6.42 -3.20 -6.65
N SER A 434 -5.67 -3.73 -7.62
CA SER A 434 -4.54 -4.63 -7.38
C SER A 434 -3.31 -4.20 -8.17
N PHE A 435 -2.30 -3.69 -7.47
CA PHE A 435 -1.01 -3.32 -8.05
C PHE A 435 0.09 -4.22 -7.53
N GLN A 436 0.89 -4.80 -8.43
CA GLN A 436 1.86 -5.82 -8.06
C GLN A 436 3.16 -5.77 -8.83
N GLY A 437 4.28 -5.82 -8.10
CA GLY A 437 5.58 -6.09 -8.70
C GLY A 437 6.22 -4.88 -9.40
N GLU A 438 7.32 -5.17 -10.07
CA GLU A 438 8.11 -4.22 -10.85
C GLU A 438 8.40 -4.84 -12.21
N GLY A 439 8.59 -4.00 -13.23
CA GLY A 439 9.11 -4.39 -14.52
C GLY A 439 10.61 -4.14 -14.60
N VAL A 440 11.26 -4.75 -15.60
CA VAL A 440 12.70 -4.58 -15.85
C VAL A 440 12.90 -3.78 -17.14
N SER A 441 13.66 -2.68 -17.05
CA SER A 441 14.05 -1.85 -18.19
C SER A 441 15.57 -1.68 -18.22
N GLY A 442 16.25 -2.44 -19.07
CA GLY A 442 17.71 -2.53 -19.04
C GLY A 442 18.19 -3.09 -17.70
N SER A 443 19.06 -2.35 -16.99
CA SER A 443 19.48 -2.67 -15.62
C SER A 443 18.62 -2.01 -14.53
N LYS A 444 17.60 -1.22 -14.91
CA LYS A 444 16.75 -0.48 -13.96
C LYS A 444 15.48 -1.28 -13.67
N LEU A 445 15.14 -1.36 -12.39
CA LEU A 445 13.82 -1.80 -11.94
C LEU A 445 12.85 -0.63 -12.01
N VAL A 446 11.65 -0.90 -12.51
CA VAL A 446 10.60 0.08 -12.74
C VAL A 446 9.38 -0.36 -11.94
N PRO A 447 9.00 0.33 -10.87
CA PRO A 447 7.88 -0.07 -10.06
C PRO A 447 6.56 0.06 -10.83
N THR A 448 5.64 -0.87 -10.57
CA THR A 448 4.21 -0.68 -10.90
C THR A 448 3.68 0.43 -10.02
N ALA A 449 3.16 1.50 -10.60
CA ALA A 449 2.93 2.71 -9.81
C ALA A 449 1.87 3.66 -10.37
N VAL A 450 1.30 4.44 -9.44
CA VAL A 450 0.60 5.69 -9.73
C VAL A 450 1.51 6.85 -9.32
N TYR A 451 1.92 7.67 -10.28
CA TYR A 451 2.90 8.74 -10.10
C TYR A 451 2.29 10.12 -10.36
N SER A 452 2.60 11.08 -9.48
CA SER A 452 2.44 12.50 -9.75
C SER A 452 3.76 13.22 -9.47
N GLU A 453 4.40 13.75 -10.52
CA GLU A 453 5.82 14.13 -10.46
C GLU A 453 6.11 15.56 -10.93
N VAL A 454 7.02 16.22 -10.21
CA VAL A 454 7.82 17.34 -10.73
C VAL A 454 9.24 16.82 -10.97
N GLY A 455 9.61 16.58 -12.22
CA GLY A 455 10.92 16.01 -12.54
C GLY A 455 12.05 17.03 -12.41
N ASN A 456 13.30 16.60 -12.57
CA ASN A 456 14.51 17.39 -12.27
C ASN A 456 14.54 18.80 -12.91
N THR A 457 14.00 18.95 -14.12
CA THR A 457 13.94 20.23 -14.86
C THR A 457 12.61 20.97 -14.68
N GLY A 458 11.63 20.34 -14.05
CA GLY A 458 10.28 20.85 -13.88
C GLY A 458 10.22 22.05 -12.93
N ILE A 459 9.39 23.04 -13.27
CA ILE A 459 9.06 24.20 -12.43
C ILE A 459 7.55 24.23 -12.27
N GLY A 460 7.06 23.98 -11.06
CA GLY A 460 5.63 23.83 -10.78
C GLY A 460 5.39 22.81 -9.69
N LYS A 461 4.12 22.61 -9.31
CA LYS A 461 3.73 21.66 -8.25
C LYS A 461 3.30 20.33 -8.84
N ALA A 462 3.54 19.25 -8.10
CA ALA A 462 2.94 17.95 -8.42
C ALA A 462 1.44 17.99 -8.12
N GLY A 463 0.64 17.24 -8.88
CA GLY A 463 -0.79 17.05 -8.63
C GLY A 463 -1.06 16.06 -7.48
N ASN A 464 -2.33 16.01 -7.06
CA ASN A 464 -2.81 15.08 -6.03
C ASN A 464 -3.19 13.71 -6.64
N ILE A 465 -3.10 12.67 -5.82
CA ILE A 465 -3.60 11.32 -6.15
C ILE A 465 -4.78 11.02 -5.23
N THR A 466 -5.96 10.78 -5.81
CA THR A 466 -7.19 10.45 -5.09
C THR A 466 -7.70 9.09 -5.53
N ILE A 467 -7.92 8.20 -4.56
CA ILE A 467 -8.42 6.84 -4.79
C ILE A 467 -9.70 6.63 -3.98
N GLU A 468 -10.79 6.30 -4.66
CA GLU A 468 -12.03 5.80 -4.06
C GLU A 468 -12.22 4.35 -4.48
N THR A 469 -12.30 3.45 -3.50
CA THR A 469 -12.43 2.01 -3.77
C THR A 469 -13.22 1.26 -2.69
N ASP A 470 -13.55 0.00 -2.92
CA ASP A 470 -13.91 -0.91 -1.82
C ASP A 470 -12.64 -1.51 -1.20
N THR A 471 -11.73 -2.01 -2.05
CA THR A 471 -10.49 -2.68 -1.63
C THR A 471 -9.28 -2.20 -2.44
N LEU A 472 -8.19 -1.84 -1.75
CA LEU A 472 -6.88 -1.50 -2.33
C LEU A 472 -5.80 -2.49 -1.89
N SER A 473 -5.06 -3.07 -2.83
CA SER A 473 -3.92 -3.95 -2.55
C SER A 473 -2.69 -3.58 -3.38
N LEU A 474 -1.62 -3.14 -2.70
CA LEU A 474 -0.29 -2.89 -3.28
C LEU A 474 0.70 -3.93 -2.77
N LYS A 475 1.32 -4.69 -3.68
CA LYS A 475 2.24 -5.78 -3.31
C LYS A 475 3.57 -5.73 -4.07
N LYS A 476 4.59 -6.35 -3.49
CA LYS A 476 5.86 -6.68 -4.17
C LYS A 476 6.56 -5.47 -4.81
N GLY A 477 6.56 -4.31 -4.14
CA GLY A 477 7.20 -3.08 -4.61
C GLY A 477 6.29 -2.08 -5.32
N ALA A 478 4.99 -2.34 -5.41
CA ALA A 478 4.03 -1.44 -6.05
C ALA A 478 3.77 -0.14 -5.26
N ARG A 479 3.55 0.99 -5.94
CA ARG A 479 3.61 2.34 -5.33
C ARG A 479 2.44 3.26 -5.67
N LEU A 480 2.06 4.09 -4.71
CA LEU A 480 1.39 5.38 -4.94
C LEU A 480 2.37 6.48 -4.56
N GLU A 481 2.74 7.36 -5.48
CA GLU A 481 3.86 8.26 -5.25
C GLU A 481 3.62 9.66 -5.81
N SER A 482 3.69 10.66 -4.93
CA SER A 482 3.77 12.07 -5.29
C SER A 482 5.16 12.58 -4.97
N THR A 483 5.90 13.03 -5.98
CA THR A 483 7.33 13.31 -5.83
C THR A 483 7.75 14.60 -6.54
N SER A 484 8.81 15.23 -6.04
CA SER A 484 9.39 16.44 -6.64
C SER A 484 10.91 16.39 -6.53
N SER A 485 11.55 16.25 -7.69
CA SER A 485 12.98 16.40 -7.88
C SER A 485 13.35 17.76 -8.49
N GLY A 486 12.41 18.42 -9.18
CA GLY A 486 12.54 19.78 -9.72
C GLY A 486 12.21 20.89 -8.72
N ASN A 487 11.68 22.02 -9.22
CA ASN A 487 11.34 23.20 -8.44
C ASN A 487 9.82 23.32 -8.19
N GLY A 488 9.35 22.68 -7.13
CA GLY A 488 8.05 22.95 -6.52
C GLY A 488 7.61 21.88 -5.53
N ASP A 489 6.46 22.09 -4.90
CA ASP A 489 5.93 21.22 -3.84
C ASP A 489 5.41 19.89 -4.41
N THR A 490 5.36 18.85 -3.58
CA THR A 490 4.61 17.63 -3.92
C THR A 490 3.12 17.78 -3.61
N GLY A 491 2.32 16.90 -4.23
CA GLY A 491 0.90 16.76 -3.95
C GLY A 491 0.61 15.81 -2.80
N SER A 492 -0.66 15.73 -2.44
CA SER A 492 -1.16 14.84 -1.39
C SER A 492 -1.75 13.55 -1.97
N ILE A 493 -1.71 12.48 -1.18
CA ILE A 493 -2.31 11.19 -1.51
C ILE A 493 -3.51 10.96 -0.59
N THR A 494 -4.69 10.74 -1.16
CA THR A 494 -5.92 10.46 -0.43
C THR A 494 -6.48 9.12 -0.86
N ILE A 495 -6.68 8.21 0.09
CA ILE A 495 -7.29 6.89 -0.12
C ILE A 495 -8.55 6.77 0.72
N ILE A 496 -9.68 6.53 0.07
CA ILE A 496 -10.98 6.26 0.68
C ILE A 496 -11.39 4.86 0.24
N ALA A 497 -11.34 3.89 1.16
CA ALA A 497 -11.63 2.49 0.87
C ALA A 497 -12.72 1.93 1.80
N ASN A 498 -13.86 1.48 1.28
CA ASN A 498 -14.97 1.04 2.13
C ASN A 498 -14.64 -0.19 3.01
N ASN A 499 -13.78 -1.09 2.53
CA ASN A 499 -13.48 -2.35 3.20
C ASN A 499 -12.03 -2.45 3.67
N SER A 500 -11.04 -2.36 2.78
CA SER A 500 -9.65 -2.49 3.22
C SER A 500 -8.61 -1.83 2.32
N VAL A 501 -7.48 -1.50 2.94
CA VAL A 501 -6.24 -1.08 2.29
C VAL A 501 -5.11 -1.99 2.77
N SER A 502 -4.34 -2.55 1.84
CA SER A 502 -3.21 -3.43 2.15
C SER A 502 -1.98 -3.01 1.35
N PHE A 503 -0.89 -2.71 2.06
CA PHE A 503 0.45 -2.59 1.50
C PHE A 503 1.29 -3.74 2.02
N ASP A 504 1.88 -4.53 1.13
CA ASP A 504 2.54 -5.77 1.51
C ASP A 504 3.83 -6.05 0.74
N SER A 505 4.87 -6.38 1.47
CA SER A 505 6.17 -6.82 0.94
C SER A 505 6.95 -5.74 0.17
N VAL A 506 8.21 -6.06 -0.13
CA VAL A 506 9.08 -5.26 -1.01
C VAL A 506 9.26 -5.97 -2.35
N SER A 507 9.89 -5.32 -3.32
CA SER A 507 10.24 -5.94 -4.59
C SER A 507 11.21 -7.11 -4.41
N PRO A 508 10.86 -8.32 -4.90
CA PRO A 508 11.76 -9.47 -4.87
C PRO A 508 13.05 -9.24 -5.67
N SER A 509 12.99 -8.45 -6.74
CA SER A 509 14.15 -8.12 -7.57
C SER A 509 15.03 -7.03 -6.97
N GLY A 510 14.44 -6.14 -6.16
CA GLY A 510 15.16 -5.07 -5.45
C GLY A 510 16.03 -5.57 -4.30
N GLU A 511 15.69 -6.72 -3.72
CA GLU A 511 16.43 -7.35 -2.62
C GLU A 511 17.83 -7.82 -3.03
N ALA A 512 18.03 -8.20 -4.29
CA ALA A 512 19.25 -8.86 -4.76
C ALA A 512 20.42 -7.91 -5.08
N ILE A 513 20.22 -6.58 -5.06
CA ILE A 513 21.09 -5.66 -5.82
C ILE A 513 22.14 -4.84 -5.05
N THR A 514 22.08 -4.61 -3.72
CA THR A 514 23.14 -3.83 -3.00
C THR A 514 23.13 -4.01 -1.48
N GLU A 515 24.23 -3.66 -0.78
CA GLU A 515 24.24 -3.43 0.69
C GLU A 515 23.36 -2.23 1.12
N GLU A 516 23.03 -1.34 0.17
CA GLU A 516 22.17 -0.16 0.34
C GLU A 516 20.68 -0.53 0.48
N SER A 517 20.26 -1.72 0.01
CA SER A 517 18.90 -2.23 0.16
C SER A 517 18.51 -2.52 1.62
N GLN A 518 19.50 -2.67 2.52
CA GLN A 518 19.29 -2.87 3.95
C GLN A 518 18.88 -1.60 4.70
N LYS A 519 18.88 -0.42 4.04
CA LYS A 519 18.64 0.88 4.68
C LYS A 519 17.60 1.76 3.99
N THR A 520 17.00 1.32 2.89
CA THR A 520 16.13 2.18 2.07
C THR A 520 14.76 1.56 1.83
N ASP A 521 13.74 2.42 1.76
CA ASP A 521 12.37 2.10 1.34
C ASP A 521 12.23 2.09 -0.21
N LYS A 522 13.36 2.07 -0.93
CA LYS A 522 13.46 2.18 -2.39
C LYS A 522 12.71 1.10 -3.16
N PHE A 523 12.45 -0.04 -2.52
CA PHE A 523 11.77 -1.18 -3.10
C PHE A 523 10.48 -1.56 -2.35
N ALA A 524 10.08 -0.78 -1.35
CA ALA A 524 8.89 -1.07 -0.57
C ALA A 524 7.62 -0.84 -1.39
N SER A 525 6.60 -1.67 -1.15
CA SER A 525 5.24 -1.33 -1.51
C SER A 525 4.74 -0.23 -0.57
N GLY A 526 3.97 0.74 -1.07
CA GLY A 526 3.58 1.84 -0.19
C GLY A 526 2.92 3.04 -0.82
N ALA A 527 2.63 4.02 0.03
CA ALA A 527 2.27 5.38 -0.37
C ALA A 527 3.37 6.35 0.04
N PHE A 528 3.73 7.26 -0.85
CA PHE A 528 4.95 8.05 -0.79
C PHE A 528 4.68 9.52 -1.17
N SER A 529 4.97 10.47 -0.28
CA SER A 529 5.04 11.90 -0.66
C SER A 529 6.42 12.47 -0.36
N ARG A 530 7.21 12.74 -1.41
CA ARG A 530 8.66 12.97 -1.28
C ARG A 530 9.17 14.22 -1.98
N VAL A 531 9.80 15.11 -1.24
CA VAL A 531 10.70 16.11 -1.82
C VAL A 531 12.08 15.49 -1.90
N GLU A 532 12.54 15.20 -3.12
CA GLU A 532 13.85 14.62 -3.41
C GLU A 532 14.96 15.66 -3.38
N ARG A 533 16.19 15.24 -3.11
CA ARG A 533 17.35 16.15 -3.05
C ARG A 533 17.56 16.82 -4.40
N ASN A 534 17.60 18.15 -4.41
CA ASN A 534 17.96 18.92 -5.61
C ASN A 534 19.31 19.60 -5.39
N GLU A 535 20.37 19.01 -5.96
CA GLU A 535 21.75 19.52 -5.84
C GLU A 535 21.95 20.89 -6.49
N SER A 536 21.07 21.30 -7.41
CA SER A 536 21.13 22.59 -8.09
C SER A 536 20.54 23.75 -7.28
N ASN A 537 19.74 23.46 -6.24
CA ASN A 537 19.06 24.48 -5.44
C ASN A 537 19.61 24.57 -4.00
N LYS A 538 20.57 25.47 -3.80
CA LYS A 538 21.17 25.75 -2.47
C LYS A 538 20.16 26.25 -1.42
N TYR A 539 18.96 26.67 -1.84
CA TYR A 539 17.88 27.13 -0.97
C TYR A 539 16.56 26.42 -1.30
N ASP A 540 16.51 25.12 -1.03
CA ASP A 540 15.33 24.29 -1.25
C ASP A 540 14.14 24.75 -0.38
N THR A 541 13.11 25.33 -0.99
CA THR A 541 11.91 25.84 -0.29
C THR A 541 10.71 24.89 -0.38
N ARG A 542 10.87 23.69 -0.93
CA ARG A 542 9.75 22.80 -1.26
C ARG A 542 9.15 22.14 -0.01
N LYS A 543 7.86 21.83 -0.08
CA LYS A 543 7.09 21.10 0.94
C LYS A 543 6.63 19.73 0.42
N SER A 544 6.67 18.73 1.30
CA SER A 544 6.04 17.42 1.05
C SER A 544 4.54 17.46 1.42
N GLY A 545 3.72 16.86 0.57
CA GLY A 545 2.27 16.74 0.75
C GLY A 545 1.87 15.64 1.74
N ASN A 546 0.58 15.62 2.09
CA ASN A 546 0.06 14.74 3.14
C ASN A 546 -0.34 13.37 2.57
N ILE A 547 -0.44 12.37 3.45
CA ILE A 547 -1.08 11.08 3.16
C ILE A 547 -2.30 10.94 4.08
N SER A 548 -3.48 10.72 3.50
CA SER A 548 -4.73 10.51 4.24
C SER A 548 -5.38 9.20 3.82
N ILE A 549 -5.67 8.31 4.79
CA ILE A 549 -6.30 7.01 4.55
C ILE A 549 -7.54 6.88 5.42
N SER A 550 -8.70 6.66 4.79
CA SER A 550 -9.95 6.32 5.47
C SER A 550 -10.42 4.94 5.02
N THR A 551 -10.48 3.98 5.94
CA THR A 551 -10.92 2.62 5.62
C THR A 551 -11.52 1.87 6.80
N ARG A 552 -11.96 0.62 6.62
CA ARG A 552 -12.32 -0.25 7.74
C ARG A 552 -11.10 -1.01 8.28
N LYS A 553 -10.19 -1.47 7.41
CA LYS A 553 -8.97 -2.18 7.80
C LYS A 553 -7.76 -1.69 7.00
N LEU A 554 -6.68 -1.33 7.69
CA LEU A 554 -5.40 -0.99 7.09
C LEU A 554 -4.33 -2.01 7.50
N PHE A 555 -3.65 -2.59 6.51
CA PHE A 555 -2.52 -3.50 6.71
C PHE A 555 -1.26 -2.92 6.07
N VAL A 556 -0.18 -2.82 6.85
CA VAL A 556 1.17 -2.43 6.39
C VAL A 556 2.13 -3.54 6.81
N THR A 557 2.51 -4.41 5.88
CA THR A 557 3.14 -5.70 6.21
C THR A 557 4.41 -6.00 5.43
N ASN A 558 5.28 -6.83 6.02
CA ASN A 558 6.44 -7.45 5.38
C ASN A 558 7.43 -6.46 4.71
N GLY A 559 7.64 -5.30 5.31
CA GLY A 559 8.54 -4.24 4.84
C GLY A 559 7.87 -3.15 3.99
N ALA A 560 6.54 -3.19 3.86
CA ALA A 560 5.77 -2.13 3.21
C ALA A 560 5.74 -0.84 4.05
N VAL A 561 5.53 0.32 3.42
CA VAL A 561 5.60 1.61 4.11
C VAL A 561 4.55 2.63 3.69
N LEU A 562 4.24 3.52 4.63
CA LEU A 562 3.62 4.82 4.35
C LEU A 562 4.64 5.89 4.72
N THR A 563 4.97 6.82 3.82
CA THR A 563 6.01 7.80 4.14
C THR A 563 5.79 9.17 3.53
N THR A 564 6.06 10.17 4.34
CA THR A 564 6.22 11.57 3.95
C THR A 564 7.65 11.96 4.25
N SER A 565 8.38 12.49 3.26
CA SER A 565 9.77 12.87 3.48
C SER A 565 10.18 14.13 2.73
N SER A 566 11.12 14.88 3.30
CA SER A 566 11.56 16.13 2.70
C SER A 566 13.05 16.42 2.93
N PHE A 567 13.74 16.76 1.84
CA PHE A 567 15.01 17.50 1.85
C PHE A 567 14.80 19.04 1.83
N GLY A 568 13.55 19.51 1.76
CA GLY A 568 13.22 20.94 1.65
C GLY A 568 13.11 21.68 2.99
N LYS A 569 13.16 23.01 2.94
CA LYS A 569 13.03 23.91 4.10
C LYS A 569 11.61 24.01 4.65
N GLN A 570 10.57 23.65 3.88
CA GLN A 570 9.17 23.75 4.34
C GLN A 570 8.64 22.48 5.03
N GLY A 571 9.44 21.41 5.10
CA GLY A 571 9.17 20.26 5.96
C GLY A 571 8.47 19.09 5.27
N ALA A 572 8.22 18.06 6.07
CA ALA A 572 7.51 16.84 5.66
C ALA A 572 5.99 17.01 5.83
N GLY A 573 5.21 16.28 5.01
CA GLY A 573 3.76 16.23 5.17
C GLY A 573 3.30 15.42 6.38
N ASN A 574 2.02 15.56 6.74
CA ASN A 574 1.39 14.76 7.78
C ASN A 574 0.84 13.45 7.23
N ILE A 575 0.74 12.44 8.09
CA ILE A 575 0.03 11.18 7.80
C ILE A 575 -1.19 11.08 8.73
N HIS A 576 -2.39 10.97 8.15
CA HIS A 576 -3.62 10.78 8.90
C HIS A 576 -4.31 9.47 8.49
N ILE A 577 -4.62 8.63 9.47
CA ILE A 577 -5.30 7.35 9.27
C ILE A 577 -6.57 7.33 10.11
N ASN A 578 -7.69 7.06 9.45
CA ASN A 578 -8.98 6.79 10.08
C ASN A 578 -9.39 5.36 9.70
N SER A 579 -9.40 4.45 10.67
CA SER A 579 -9.72 3.04 10.42
C SER A 579 -10.48 2.40 11.58
N LYS A 580 -11.09 1.22 11.41
CA LYS A 580 -11.50 0.42 12.58
C LYS A 580 -10.33 -0.41 13.11
N GLU A 581 -9.49 -0.90 12.22
CA GLU A 581 -8.35 -1.75 12.55
C GLU A 581 -7.13 -1.30 11.75
N VAL A 582 -5.99 -1.14 12.42
CA VAL A 582 -4.70 -0.87 11.80
C VAL A 582 -3.70 -1.91 12.28
N THR A 583 -3.03 -2.57 11.35
CA THR A 583 -1.99 -3.56 11.64
C THR A 583 -0.71 -3.19 10.89
N VAL A 584 0.37 -2.95 11.64
CA VAL A 584 1.71 -2.69 11.12
C VAL A 584 2.63 -3.80 11.61
N THR A 585 3.05 -4.71 10.73
CA THR A 585 3.75 -5.93 11.18
C THR A 585 4.82 -6.44 10.23
N GLY A 586 5.89 -6.97 10.82
CA GLY A 586 6.94 -7.69 10.10
C GLY A 586 7.84 -6.77 9.29
N GLU A 587 8.68 -7.39 8.46
CA GLU A 587 9.81 -6.72 7.82
C GLU A 587 10.14 -7.37 6.47
N SER A 588 10.90 -6.64 5.66
CA SER A 588 11.44 -7.17 4.41
C SER A 588 12.49 -8.27 4.68
N PRO A 589 12.82 -9.11 3.69
CA PRO A 589 13.97 -10.01 3.75
C PRO A 589 15.30 -9.33 4.10
N ALA A 590 15.46 -8.05 3.76
CA ALA A 590 16.61 -7.23 4.13
C ALA A 590 16.52 -6.64 5.56
N ALA A 591 15.58 -7.13 6.38
CA ALA A 591 15.29 -6.64 7.74
C ALA A 591 14.89 -5.16 7.80
N PHE A 592 14.27 -4.65 6.74
CA PHE A 592 13.68 -3.32 6.73
C PHE A 592 12.24 -3.39 7.29
N PRO A 593 11.94 -2.69 8.40
CA PRO A 593 10.66 -2.84 9.08
C PRO A 593 9.49 -2.23 8.30
N SER A 594 8.32 -2.89 8.38
CA SER A 594 7.07 -2.28 7.94
C SER A 594 6.78 -1.06 8.80
N GLY A 595 6.34 0.05 8.22
CA GLY A 595 6.08 1.20 9.05
C GLY A 595 5.45 2.41 8.41
N ILE A 596 5.13 3.36 9.28
CA ILE A 596 4.51 4.64 8.97
C ILE A 596 5.50 5.72 9.40
N TYR A 597 5.91 6.56 8.44
CA TYR A 597 7.08 7.40 8.59
C TYR A 597 6.83 8.85 8.19
N SER A 598 7.23 9.80 9.03
CA SER A 598 7.37 11.21 8.62
C SER A 598 8.78 11.69 8.92
N ARG A 599 9.54 12.04 7.87
CA ARG A 599 10.99 12.20 7.98
C ARG A 599 11.51 13.49 7.36
N ILE A 600 12.38 14.17 8.09
CA ILE A 600 13.27 15.18 7.53
C ILE A 600 14.60 14.53 7.25
N LEU A 601 14.99 14.51 5.98
CA LEU A 601 16.20 13.85 5.53
C LEU A 601 17.41 14.76 5.71
N GLU A 602 18.62 14.18 5.64
CA GLU A 602 19.88 14.90 5.85
C GLU A 602 20.01 16.09 4.89
N GLY A 603 20.19 17.29 5.46
CA GLY A 603 20.26 18.56 4.73
C GLY A 603 18.94 19.33 4.65
N GLY A 604 17.79 18.70 4.92
CA GLY A 604 16.50 19.39 5.01
C GLY A 604 16.43 20.31 6.24
N ALA A 605 15.80 21.48 6.14
CA ALA A 605 15.70 22.41 7.27
C ALA A 605 14.26 22.65 7.77
N GLY A 606 13.27 22.01 7.16
CA GLY A 606 11.88 22.08 7.61
C GLY A 606 11.57 21.14 8.77
N GLN A 607 10.40 21.31 9.37
CA GLN A 607 9.91 20.49 10.48
C GLN A 607 9.32 19.16 9.99
N GLY A 608 9.49 18.09 10.77
CA GLY A 608 8.85 16.80 10.55
C GLY A 608 7.34 16.89 10.69
N GLY A 609 6.62 16.14 9.86
CA GLY A 609 5.16 16.05 9.93
C GLY A 609 4.71 15.12 11.05
N SER A 610 3.44 15.25 11.43
CA SER A 610 2.83 14.42 12.48
C SER A 610 2.15 13.18 11.89
N ILE A 611 2.13 12.10 12.68
CA ILE A 611 1.37 10.88 12.40
C ILE A 611 0.16 10.88 13.33
N VAL A 612 -1.04 10.85 12.77
CA VAL A 612 -2.31 10.82 13.51
C VAL A 612 -3.08 9.56 13.13
N ILE A 613 -3.43 8.73 14.11
CA ILE A 613 -4.14 7.47 13.92
C ILE A 613 -5.41 7.48 14.79
N ASP A 614 -6.57 7.59 14.14
CA ASP A 614 -7.89 7.43 14.75
C ASP A 614 -8.41 6.02 14.43
N VAL A 615 -8.59 5.19 15.45
CA VAL A 615 -8.81 3.75 15.27
C VAL A 615 -9.71 3.12 16.33
N ASP A 616 -10.28 1.93 16.09
CA ASP A 616 -10.83 1.12 17.20
C ASP A 616 -9.70 0.27 17.82
N ASN A 617 -8.92 -0.44 16.99
CA ASN A 617 -7.79 -1.29 17.40
C ASN A 617 -6.52 -1.06 16.56
N LEU A 618 -5.39 -0.84 17.23
CA LEU A 618 -4.05 -0.73 16.62
C LEU A 618 -3.14 -1.87 17.09
N TYR A 619 -2.52 -2.56 16.14
CA TYR A 619 -1.52 -3.59 16.38
C TYR A 619 -0.21 -3.24 15.66
N VAL A 620 0.88 -3.13 16.41
CA VAL A 620 2.22 -2.86 15.89
C VAL A 620 3.15 -3.97 16.40
N THR A 621 3.49 -4.91 15.53
CA THR A 621 4.13 -6.18 15.96
C THR A 621 5.30 -6.61 15.09
N TYR A 622 6.14 -7.51 15.61
CA TYR A 622 7.25 -8.13 14.88
C TYR A 622 8.19 -7.13 14.17
N GLY A 623 8.56 -6.04 14.86
CA GLY A 623 9.40 -4.97 14.33
C GLY A 623 8.66 -3.88 13.58
N GLY A 624 7.32 -3.85 13.63
CA GLY A 624 6.52 -2.78 13.03
C GLY A 624 6.80 -1.41 13.66
N THR A 625 6.79 -0.35 12.85
CA THR A 625 7.28 0.97 13.29
C THR A 625 6.32 2.10 12.97
N LEU A 626 6.06 2.97 13.96
CA LEU A 626 5.50 4.30 13.77
C LEU A 626 6.59 5.32 14.11
N GLU A 627 7.03 6.15 13.16
CA GLU A 627 8.19 7.01 13.40
C GLU A 627 8.07 8.40 12.78
N THR A 628 8.31 9.40 13.62
CA THR A 628 8.64 10.76 13.20
C THR A 628 10.11 11.02 13.48
N SER A 629 10.88 11.44 12.47
CA SER A 629 12.32 11.65 12.67
C SER A 629 12.88 12.84 11.90
N SER A 630 13.97 13.39 12.44
CA SER A 630 14.75 14.45 11.80
C SER A 630 16.23 14.12 11.78
N LEU A 631 16.77 13.91 10.57
CA LEU A 631 18.19 13.88 10.22
C LEU A 631 18.67 15.26 9.72
N GLY A 632 17.74 16.17 9.42
CA GLY A 632 18.01 17.52 8.92
C GLY A 632 18.30 18.55 10.02
N ASN A 633 17.95 19.81 9.81
CA ASN A 633 18.11 20.92 10.76
C ASN A 633 16.82 21.30 11.49
N GLY A 634 15.66 20.77 11.08
CA GLY A 634 14.38 21.04 11.73
C GLY A 634 14.02 20.04 12.82
N ASP A 635 12.97 20.34 13.59
CA ASP A 635 12.45 19.47 14.65
C ASP A 635 11.75 18.22 14.08
N ALA A 636 11.67 17.14 14.85
CA ALA A 636 10.86 15.97 14.49
C ALA A 636 9.37 16.22 14.80
N GLY A 637 8.47 15.56 14.07
CA GLY A 637 7.03 15.65 14.29
C GLY A 637 6.53 14.82 15.48
N SER A 638 5.23 14.85 15.74
CA SER A 638 4.59 14.11 16.85
C SER A 638 3.78 12.91 16.37
N ILE A 639 3.57 11.93 17.25
CA ILE A 639 2.72 10.76 17.02
C ILE A 639 1.51 10.84 17.95
N ILE A 640 0.31 10.80 17.39
CA ILE A 640 -0.96 10.88 18.12
C ILE A 640 -1.81 9.67 17.76
N ILE A 641 -2.14 8.84 18.75
CA ILE A 641 -2.96 7.64 18.60
C ILE A 641 -4.23 7.80 19.43
N ASN A 642 -5.38 7.82 18.77
CA ASN A 642 -6.69 7.82 19.40
C ASN A 642 -7.40 6.51 19.07
N ALA A 643 -7.26 5.53 19.96
CA ALA A 643 -7.94 4.24 19.84
C ALA A 643 -9.21 4.21 20.70
N ARG A 644 -10.31 3.64 20.18
CA ARG A 644 -11.51 3.42 21.01
C ARG A 644 -11.36 2.27 21.98
N ASP A 645 -10.58 1.25 21.62
CA ASP A 645 -10.49 0.02 22.38
C ASP A 645 -9.05 -0.34 22.76
N THR A 646 -8.24 -0.84 21.82
CA THR A 646 -6.92 -1.40 22.14
C THR A 646 -5.81 -0.81 21.30
N VAL A 647 -4.68 -0.54 21.94
CA VAL A 647 -3.38 -0.31 21.30
C VAL A 647 -2.42 -1.37 21.80
N SER A 648 -1.81 -2.14 20.90
CA SER A 648 -0.80 -3.15 21.25
C SER A 648 0.49 -2.97 20.46
N PHE A 649 1.60 -2.90 21.20
CA PHE A 649 2.95 -2.97 20.66
C PHE A 649 3.60 -4.26 21.18
N GLU A 650 3.99 -5.16 20.28
CA GLU A 650 4.47 -6.49 20.68
C GLU A 650 5.70 -6.93 19.87
N ASP A 651 6.59 -7.65 20.55
CA ASP A 651 7.74 -8.32 19.96
C ASP A 651 8.76 -7.37 19.31
N ILE A 652 9.83 -7.96 18.78
CA ILE A 652 10.87 -7.28 17.98
C ILE A 652 10.95 -7.94 16.60
N SER A 653 11.69 -7.31 15.68
CA SER A 653 11.99 -7.88 14.37
C SER A 653 12.66 -9.27 14.51
N PRO A 654 12.11 -10.34 13.88
CA PRO A 654 12.70 -11.67 13.93
C PRO A 654 14.08 -11.79 13.24
N ARG A 655 14.39 -10.92 12.27
CA ARG A 655 15.66 -10.94 11.50
C ARG A 655 16.68 -9.90 11.97
N GLY A 656 16.33 -9.06 12.95
CA GLY A 656 17.26 -8.11 13.55
C GLY A 656 18.49 -8.82 14.10
N LYS A 657 19.68 -8.54 13.53
CA LYS A 657 20.93 -9.07 14.08
C LYS A 657 21.10 -8.48 15.48
N VAL A 658 21.02 -9.34 16.50
CA VAL A 658 21.29 -9.01 17.90
C VAL A 658 22.78 -8.65 18.00
N ASN A 659 23.12 -7.39 17.76
CA ASN A 659 24.36 -6.86 18.29
C ASN A 659 24.07 -6.50 19.75
N PRO A 660 24.80 -7.02 20.75
CA PRO A 660 24.55 -6.76 22.18
C PRO A 660 24.70 -5.29 22.61
N ILE A 661 24.87 -4.37 21.66
CA ILE A 661 24.74 -2.93 21.89
C ILE A 661 23.25 -2.63 22.03
N GLN A 662 22.83 -2.23 23.23
CA GLN A 662 21.46 -1.91 23.66
C GLN A 662 20.79 -0.87 22.73
N THR A 663 20.23 -1.31 21.59
CA THR A 663 19.53 -0.43 20.65
C THR A 663 18.08 -0.88 20.47
N ASP A 664 17.17 0.09 20.50
CA ASP A 664 15.73 -0.07 20.23
C ASP A 664 15.41 -0.12 18.72
N LYS A 665 16.45 -0.30 17.89
CA LYS A 665 16.41 -0.25 16.42
C LYS A 665 15.47 -1.29 15.80
N TYR A 666 15.32 -2.43 16.45
CA TYR A 666 14.55 -3.58 15.95
C TYR A 666 13.24 -3.79 16.71
N SER A 667 12.94 -2.95 17.69
CA SER A 667 11.72 -3.07 18.49
C SER A 667 10.49 -2.65 17.68
N SER A 668 9.37 -3.35 17.88
CA SER A 668 8.08 -2.77 17.51
C SER A 668 7.85 -1.52 18.35
N GLY A 669 7.33 -0.44 17.78
CA GLY A 669 7.17 0.77 18.59
C GLY A 669 6.69 2.02 17.90
N ALA A 670 6.51 3.05 18.73
CA ALA A 670 6.32 4.43 18.32
C ALA A 670 7.56 5.26 18.70
N PHE A 671 8.07 6.03 17.75
CA PHE A 671 9.37 6.69 17.85
C PHE A 671 9.31 8.13 17.38
N SER A 672 9.69 9.07 18.23
CA SER A 672 9.90 10.46 17.85
C SER A 672 11.34 10.85 18.15
N ARG A 673 12.14 11.02 17.09
CA ARG A 673 13.61 11.05 17.22
C ARG A 673 14.25 12.22 16.48
N VAL A 674 15.23 12.83 17.13
CA VAL A 674 16.26 13.63 16.46
C VAL A 674 17.49 12.76 16.33
N GLU A 675 17.86 12.43 15.10
CA GLU A 675 19.02 11.60 14.77
C GLU A 675 20.31 12.43 14.73
N ARG A 676 21.44 11.83 15.11
CA ARG A 676 22.74 12.51 15.14
C ARG A 676 23.10 13.02 13.74
N ASN A 677 23.40 14.32 13.64
CA ASN A 677 23.94 14.91 12.42
C ASN A 677 25.43 15.24 12.64
N GLU A 678 26.33 14.48 12.01
CA GLU A 678 27.78 14.65 12.12
C GLU A 678 28.28 16.01 11.61
N SER A 679 27.45 16.72 10.83
CA SER A 679 27.78 18.05 10.28
C SER A 679 27.56 19.21 11.25
N ASN A 680 26.73 19.04 12.30
CA ASN A 680 26.41 20.11 13.25
C ASN A 680 27.21 19.97 14.55
N LYS A 681 28.20 20.86 14.74
CA LYS A 681 28.99 20.95 16.00
C LYS A 681 28.15 21.28 17.24
N VAL A 682 26.92 21.76 17.06
CA VAL A 682 25.91 22.00 18.11
C VAL A 682 24.51 21.70 17.54
N ASP A 683 23.90 20.60 17.96
CA ASP A 683 22.55 20.23 17.55
C ASP A 683 21.51 20.93 18.46
N THR A 684 20.54 21.63 17.88
CA THR A 684 19.52 22.42 18.60
C THR A 684 18.08 21.94 18.39
N ARG A 685 17.89 20.79 17.74
CA ARG A 685 16.58 20.26 17.36
C ARG A 685 15.83 19.62 18.55
N LYS A 686 14.51 19.71 18.52
CA LYS A 686 13.58 19.01 19.43
C LYS A 686 13.00 17.76 18.76
N SER A 687 12.75 16.72 19.56
CA SER A 687 11.83 15.65 19.17
C SER A 687 10.39 16.04 19.50
N GLY A 688 9.43 15.55 18.71
CA GLY A 688 8.00 15.72 18.99
C GLY A 688 7.48 14.75 20.04
N ASN A 689 6.22 14.91 20.42
CA ASN A 689 5.60 14.13 21.50
C ASN A 689 5.00 12.82 20.99
N ILE A 690 4.77 11.88 21.90
CA ILE A 690 3.92 10.70 21.67
C ILE A 690 2.71 10.81 22.59
N SER A 691 1.49 10.79 22.03
CA SER A 691 0.25 10.81 22.80
C SER A 691 -0.64 9.63 22.43
N ILE A 692 -1.10 8.89 23.43
CA ILE A 692 -1.94 7.70 23.25
C ILE A 692 -3.20 7.84 24.12
N ASN A 693 -4.36 7.90 23.48
CA ASN A 693 -5.67 7.80 24.13
C ASN A 693 -6.31 6.46 23.76
N THR A 694 -6.65 5.64 24.74
CA THR A 694 -7.21 4.28 24.50
C THR A 694 -8.05 3.80 25.68
N ARG A 695 -8.69 2.64 25.55
CA ARG A 695 -9.21 1.91 26.72
C ARG A 695 -8.13 1.02 27.31
N LYS A 696 -7.36 0.33 26.47
CA LYS A 696 -6.25 -0.55 26.85
C LYS A 696 -5.00 -0.29 26.04
N LEU A 697 -3.86 -0.23 26.72
CA LEU A 697 -2.53 -0.21 26.11
C LEU A 697 -1.71 -1.42 26.58
N SER A 698 -1.09 -2.13 25.63
CA SER A 698 -0.13 -3.21 25.90
C SER A 698 1.19 -2.93 25.19
N VAL A 699 2.31 -3.03 25.90
CA VAL A 699 3.68 -2.88 25.38
C VAL A 699 4.51 -4.06 25.89
N THR A 700 4.77 -5.04 25.03
CA THR A 700 5.33 -6.33 25.49
C THR A 700 6.43 -6.90 24.62
N ASN A 701 7.22 -7.81 25.20
CA ASN A 701 8.24 -8.63 24.52
C ASN A 701 9.29 -7.82 23.72
N GLY A 702 9.77 -6.72 24.30
CA GLY A 702 10.80 -5.84 23.74
C GLY A 702 10.28 -4.67 22.92
N ALA A 703 8.96 -4.49 22.86
CA ALA A 703 8.34 -3.35 22.20
C ALA A 703 8.49 -2.06 23.03
N VAL A 704 8.50 -0.90 22.37
CA VAL A 704 8.87 0.37 23.01
C VAL A 704 8.06 1.58 22.53
N LEU A 705 7.94 2.58 23.41
CA LEU A 705 7.53 3.94 23.07
C LEU A 705 8.70 4.87 23.40
N THR A 706 9.27 5.57 22.41
CA THR A 706 10.50 6.34 22.61
C THR A 706 10.42 7.76 22.05
N THR A 707 10.73 8.74 22.89
CA THR A 707 11.13 10.08 22.47
C THR A 707 12.62 10.27 22.75
N SER A 708 13.39 10.76 21.78
CA SER A 708 14.83 10.97 22.00
C SER A 708 15.44 12.11 21.18
N THR A 709 16.53 12.68 21.70
CA THR A 709 17.33 13.67 20.96
C THR A 709 18.82 13.54 21.26
N PHE A 710 19.65 13.77 20.23
CA PHE A 710 21.09 14.04 20.34
C PHE A 710 21.39 15.55 20.47
N GLY A 711 20.35 16.39 20.53
CA GLY A 711 20.43 17.84 20.59
C GLY A 711 20.57 18.44 21.99
N ARG A 712 20.77 19.75 22.04
CA ARG A 712 20.82 20.57 23.26
C ARG A 712 19.45 20.98 23.79
N GLN A 713 18.35 20.61 23.11
CA GLN A 713 16.99 20.97 23.51
C GLN A 713 16.23 19.79 24.13
N LYS A 714 15.04 20.06 24.68
CA LYS A 714 14.23 19.07 25.38
C LYS A 714 13.76 17.95 24.43
N ALA A 715 13.84 16.69 24.85
CA ALA A 715 13.14 15.60 24.17
C ALA A 715 11.61 15.75 24.31
N GLY A 716 10.85 15.20 23.38
CA GLY A 716 9.39 15.21 23.43
C GLY A 716 8.82 14.46 24.64
N ASN A 717 7.64 14.87 25.08
CA ASN A 717 6.91 14.21 26.16
C ASN A 717 6.18 12.95 25.66
N ILE A 718 5.87 12.03 26.59
CA ILE A 718 5.04 10.86 26.34
C ILE A 718 3.81 10.90 27.25
N ASP A 719 2.62 11.05 26.66
CA ASP A 719 1.35 11.16 27.38
C ASP A 719 0.46 9.95 27.06
N ILE A 720 0.22 9.09 28.06
CA ILE A 720 -0.60 7.88 27.92
C ILE A 720 -1.87 8.01 28.78
N LYS A 721 -3.03 7.94 28.14
CA LYS A 721 -4.34 7.96 28.79
C LYS A 721 -5.13 6.72 28.39
N ALA A 722 -5.23 5.76 29.32
CA ALA A 722 -5.95 4.51 29.09
C ALA A 722 -7.03 4.28 30.15
N THR A 723 -8.31 4.27 29.80
CA THR A 723 -9.38 4.26 30.83
C THR A 723 -9.39 3.00 31.70
N ASP A 724 -8.97 1.84 31.16
CA ASP A 724 -9.03 0.57 31.88
C ASP A 724 -7.65 0.12 32.37
N GLU A 725 -6.68 -0.03 31.46
CA GLU A 725 -5.41 -0.70 31.76
C GLU A 725 -4.25 -0.25 30.85
N VAL A 726 -3.08 -0.07 31.46
CA VAL A 726 -1.78 -0.05 30.80
C VAL A 726 -0.96 -1.25 31.30
N LYS A 727 -0.51 -2.09 30.37
CA LYS A 727 0.33 -3.26 30.63
C LYS A 727 1.67 -3.12 29.91
N ILE A 728 2.77 -3.20 30.65
CA ILE A 728 4.14 -3.16 30.10
C ILE A 728 4.92 -4.36 30.63
N THR A 729 5.30 -5.32 29.79
CA THR A 729 5.91 -6.57 30.28
C THR A 729 6.97 -7.17 29.38
N GLY A 730 8.03 -7.70 29.99
CA GLY A 730 9.00 -8.58 29.35
C GLY A 730 10.09 -7.85 28.59
N GLU A 731 10.99 -8.63 28.01
CA GLU A 731 12.11 -8.16 27.21
C GLU A 731 12.06 -8.78 25.81
N GLY A 732 12.71 -8.13 24.85
CA GLY A 732 12.88 -8.66 23.50
C GLY A 732 13.96 -9.73 23.44
N ALA A 733 14.02 -10.49 22.34
CA ALA A 733 15.08 -11.48 22.12
C ALA A 733 16.49 -10.87 22.04
N ASN A 734 16.58 -9.54 21.88
CA ASN A 734 17.82 -8.76 21.96
C ASN A 734 18.15 -8.27 23.38
N THR A 735 17.47 -8.83 24.41
CA THR A 735 17.55 -8.42 25.83
C THR A 735 17.21 -6.95 26.05
N PHE A 736 16.51 -6.31 25.12
CA PHE A 736 16.05 -4.94 25.28
C PHE A 736 14.70 -4.95 25.99
N SER A 737 14.61 -4.31 27.15
CA SER A 737 13.41 -4.34 27.96
C SER A 737 12.26 -3.59 27.28
N SER A 738 11.04 -4.13 27.37
CA SER A 738 9.85 -3.39 26.92
C SER A 738 9.70 -2.13 27.75
N GLY A 739 9.24 -1.03 27.15
CA GLY A 739 9.10 0.17 27.96
C GLY A 739 8.69 1.46 27.28
N VAL A 740 8.57 2.47 28.14
CA VAL A 740 8.30 3.85 27.78
C VAL A 740 9.52 4.69 28.13
N TYR A 741 10.06 5.39 27.14
CA TYR A 741 11.41 5.93 27.19
C TYR A 741 11.45 7.37 26.70
N SER A 742 11.87 8.28 27.58
CA SER A 742 12.19 9.65 27.22
C SER A 742 13.67 9.87 27.50
N ARG A 743 14.49 9.97 26.44
CA ARG A 743 15.95 9.88 26.58
C ARG A 743 16.71 11.02 25.93
N ILE A 744 17.73 11.48 26.64
CA ILE A 744 18.83 12.27 26.08
C ILE A 744 20.02 11.35 25.88
N LEU A 745 20.49 11.27 24.63
CA LEU A 745 21.50 10.30 24.22
C LEU A 745 22.93 10.84 24.47
N GLU A 746 23.91 9.94 24.47
CA GLU A 746 25.31 10.27 24.81
C GLU A 746 25.87 11.42 23.94
N GLY A 747 26.52 12.38 24.60
CA GLY A 747 27.10 13.57 23.98
C GLY A 747 26.14 14.76 23.81
N ALA A 748 24.84 14.57 24.09
CA ALA A 748 23.85 15.64 24.10
C ALA A 748 23.86 16.42 25.42
N SER A 749 23.28 17.62 25.43
CA SER A 749 23.18 18.48 26.62
C SER A 749 21.77 19.06 26.84
N GLY A 750 20.74 18.51 26.18
CA GLY A 750 19.33 18.89 26.39
C GLY A 750 18.70 18.12 27.54
N SER A 751 17.45 18.44 27.92
CA SER A 751 16.74 17.75 29.02
C SER A 751 15.79 16.68 28.50
N ALA A 752 15.62 15.57 29.21
CA ALA A 752 14.62 14.58 28.83
C ALA A 752 13.19 15.15 28.93
N GLY A 753 12.29 14.62 28.09
CA GLY A 753 10.85 14.88 28.13
C GLY A 753 10.18 14.25 29.35
N ASP A 754 9.02 14.75 29.74
CA ASP A 754 8.24 14.18 30.83
C ASP A 754 7.42 12.98 30.33
N ILE A 755 7.14 12.02 31.21
CA ILE A 755 6.26 10.87 30.94
C ILE A 755 5.06 10.95 31.88
N GLU A 756 3.85 10.99 31.32
CA GLU A 756 2.59 10.97 32.07
C GLU A 756 1.79 9.71 31.71
N VAL A 757 1.35 8.96 32.73
CA VAL A 757 0.48 7.79 32.56
C VAL A 757 -0.75 7.91 33.44
N GLU A 758 -1.91 8.08 32.82
CA GLU A 758 -3.23 8.10 33.47
C GLU A 758 -4.01 6.83 33.11
N THR A 759 -4.36 6.02 34.10
CA THR A 759 -5.11 4.77 33.83
C THR A 759 -5.97 4.23 34.97
N GLY A 760 -6.84 3.27 34.65
CA GLY A 760 -7.48 2.41 35.64
C GLY A 760 -6.45 1.61 36.43
N LYS A 761 -5.68 0.76 35.75
CA LYS A 761 -4.65 -0.12 36.32
C LYS A 761 -3.35 -0.01 35.54
N LEU A 762 -2.23 0.12 36.24
CA LEU A 762 -0.90 0.05 35.63
C LEU A 762 -0.18 -1.21 36.12
N TYR A 763 0.13 -2.11 35.19
CA TYR A 763 0.87 -3.35 35.44
C TYR A 763 2.21 -3.33 34.69
N ILE A 764 3.31 -3.34 35.43
CA ILE A 764 4.68 -3.37 34.91
C ILE A 764 5.37 -4.62 35.47
N ALA A 765 5.91 -5.48 34.60
CA ALA A 765 6.57 -6.71 35.04
C ALA A 765 7.71 -7.15 34.12
N ASP A 766 8.51 -8.09 34.62
CA ASP A 766 9.50 -8.86 33.84
C ASP A 766 10.53 -7.92 33.19
N ASP A 767 11.26 -7.20 34.06
CA ASP A 767 12.32 -6.24 33.73
C ASP A 767 11.92 -5.02 32.87
N ALA A 768 10.62 -4.86 32.58
CA ALA A 768 10.10 -3.71 31.83
C ALA A 768 10.34 -2.36 32.55
N LEU A 769 10.46 -1.29 31.75
CA LEU A 769 10.89 0.04 32.20
C LEU A 769 9.91 1.16 31.82
N ILE A 770 9.66 2.08 32.75
CA ILE A 770 9.25 3.46 32.45
C ILE A 770 10.42 4.35 32.86
N LEU A 771 11.09 4.96 31.89
CA LEU A 771 12.38 5.62 32.09
C LEU A 771 12.41 7.00 31.44
N ALA A 772 12.66 8.03 32.25
CA ALA A 772 13.02 9.37 31.77
C ALA A 772 14.47 9.68 32.18
N SER A 773 15.40 9.62 31.22
CA SER A 773 16.84 9.64 31.53
C SER A 773 17.66 10.60 30.69
N SER A 774 18.78 11.06 31.28
CA SER A 774 19.84 11.76 30.56
C SER A 774 21.17 11.00 30.64
N LEU A 775 21.61 10.48 29.50
CA LEU A 775 22.94 9.88 29.31
C LEU A 775 24.00 10.95 28.98
N GLY A 776 23.58 12.20 28.78
CA GLY A 776 24.44 13.35 28.50
C GLY A 776 24.50 14.34 29.67
N ASN A 777 24.98 15.57 29.43
CA ASN A 777 25.09 16.61 30.46
C ASN A 777 23.75 17.28 30.83
N GLY A 778 22.64 16.73 30.35
CA GLY A 778 21.28 17.22 30.55
C GLY A 778 20.61 16.75 31.83
N THR A 779 19.47 17.35 32.18
CA THR A 779 18.63 16.88 33.30
C THR A 779 17.68 15.77 32.87
N GLY A 780 17.42 14.81 33.76
CA GLY A 780 16.35 13.82 33.59
C GLY A 780 14.96 14.48 33.54
N GLY A 781 14.01 13.82 32.89
CA GLY A 781 12.60 14.26 32.82
C GLY A 781 11.82 13.80 34.04
N ASN A 782 10.62 14.34 34.26
CA ASN A 782 9.75 13.89 35.35
C ASN A 782 8.83 12.74 34.88
N ILE A 783 8.42 11.90 35.83
CA ILE A 783 7.40 10.87 35.59
C ILE A 783 6.21 11.13 36.52
N GLU A 784 5.01 11.26 35.95
CA GLU A 784 3.76 11.32 36.69
C GLU A 784 2.88 10.11 36.36
N ILE A 785 2.50 9.37 37.40
CA ILE A 785 1.62 8.20 37.30
C ILE A 785 0.33 8.48 38.08
N ILE A 786 -0.81 8.35 37.42
CA ILE A 786 -2.13 8.53 38.00
C ILE A 786 -2.92 7.24 37.74
N THR A 787 -3.18 6.47 38.78
CA THR A 787 -4.04 5.28 38.70
C THR A 787 -5.28 5.42 39.57
N SER A 788 -6.46 5.12 39.01
CA SER A 788 -7.70 5.10 39.78
C SER A 788 -7.89 3.81 40.59
N LYS A 789 -7.12 2.77 40.27
CA LYS A 789 -7.05 1.47 40.96
C LYS A 789 -5.58 1.13 41.29
N ASP A 790 -5.08 0.01 40.78
CA ASP A 790 -3.81 -0.57 41.22
C ASP A 790 -2.62 -0.11 40.35
N LEU A 791 -1.50 0.21 41.01
CA LEU A 791 -0.16 0.21 40.42
C LEU A 791 0.60 -1.02 40.90
N SER A 792 0.99 -1.91 39.98
CA SER A 792 1.74 -3.13 40.27
C SER A 792 3.06 -3.14 39.52
N ILE A 793 4.17 -3.17 40.23
CA ILE A 793 5.53 -3.26 39.67
C ILE A 793 6.17 -4.56 40.18
N ARG A 794 6.51 -5.47 39.26
CA ARG A 794 6.91 -6.83 39.62
C ARG A 794 8.13 -7.33 38.86
N ASN A 795 8.78 -8.37 39.40
CA ASN A 795 9.80 -9.16 38.70
C ASN A 795 10.87 -8.28 38.03
N GLY A 796 11.58 -7.47 38.81
CA GLY A 796 12.69 -6.62 38.33
C GLY A 796 12.27 -5.34 37.59
N ALA A 797 10.98 -5.16 37.26
CA ALA A 797 10.49 -3.97 36.58
C ALA A 797 10.68 -2.67 37.37
N LYS A 798 10.83 -1.54 36.65
CA LYS A 798 11.18 -0.24 37.25
C LYS A 798 10.42 0.94 36.67
N ILE A 799 10.10 1.89 37.54
CA ILE A 799 9.81 3.28 37.16
C ILE A 799 11.00 4.11 37.62
N SER A 800 11.70 4.75 36.68
CA SER A 800 12.99 5.36 36.97
C SER A 800 13.17 6.73 36.31
N VAL A 801 13.71 7.69 37.06
CA VAL A 801 14.27 8.93 36.53
C VAL A 801 15.76 8.94 36.82
N GLU A 802 16.57 9.06 35.77
CA GLU A 802 18.01 8.80 35.85
C GLU A 802 18.82 9.93 35.23
N SER A 803 20.00 10.16 35.79
CA SER A 803 21.03 10.99 35.19
C SER A 803 22.40 10.33 35.37
N GLU A 804 22.94 9.84 34.26
CA GLU A 804 24.27 9.21 34.20
C GLU A 804 25.37 10.24 33.91
N GLY A 805 25.02 11.37 33.27
CA GLY A 805 25.94 12.49 33.07
C GLY A 805 25.97 13.47 34.25
N THR A 806 26.42 14.71 33.98
CA THR A 806 26.58 15.77 35.00
C THR A 806 25.29 16.52 35.37
N GLY A 807 24.13 16.13 34.84
CA GLY A 807 22.85 16.75 35.18
C GLY A 807 22.16 16.09 36.37
N SER A 808 21.12 16.73 36.93
CA SER A 808 20.28 16.17 38.01
C SER A 808 19.21 15.22 37.46
N ALA A 809 18.81 14.21 38.25
CA ALA A 809 17.63 13.40 37.94
C ALA A 809 16.34 14.24 38.07
N GLY A 810 15.30 13.82 37.35
CA GLY A 810 13.96 14.39 37.47
C GLY A 810 13.23 13.92 38.72
N ASN A 811 11.92 14.18 38.79
CA ASN A 811 11.09 13.77 39.91
C ASN A 811 10.07 12.71 39.49
N ILE A 812 9.70 11.83 40.42
CA ILE A 812 8.60 10.87 40.24
C ILE A 812 7.45 11.25 41.16
N LYS A 813 6.25 11.34 40.60
CA LYS A 813 5.01 11.56 41.33
C LYS A 813 4.03 10.44 41.01
N VAL A 814 3.50 9.78 42.04
CA VAL A 814 2.53 8.71 41.89
C VAL A 814 1.30 8.99 42.74
N ASN A 815 0.13 9.04 42.10
CA ASN A 815 -1.17 9.06 42.75
C ASN A 815 -1.89 7.75 42.41
N ALA A 816 -2.08 6.87 43.38
CA ALA A 816 -2.65 5.54 43.16
C ALA A 816 -3.65 5.16 44.25
N ALA A 817 -4.60 4.26 43.95
CA ALA A 817 -5.41 3.67 45.00
C ALA A 817 -4.56 2.72 45.87
N SER A 818 -3.82 1.83 45.22
CA SER A 818 -2.87 0.91 45.86
C SER A 818 -1.58 0.82 45.04
N ILE A 819 -0.44 0.70 45.72
CA ILE A 819 0.86 0.43 45.10
C ILE A 819 1.38 -0.91 45.61
N SER A 820 1.80 -1.78 44.70
CA SER A 820 2.36 -3.09 45.01
C SER A 820 3.71 -3.27 44.32
N LEU A 821 4.80 -3.33 45.10
CA LEU A 821 6.15 -3.64 44.64
C LEU A 821 6.52 -5.06 45.07
N ILE A 822 6.75 -5.96 44.10
CA ILE A 822 6.94 -7.40 44.37
C ILE A 822 8.12 -7.94 43.57
N LYS A 823 8.99 -8.75 44.17
CA LYS A 823 10.09 -9.46 43.47
C LYS A 823 10.99 -8.46 42.73
N GLN A 824 11.70 -7.63 43.47
CA GLN A 824 12.62 -6.60 42.95
C GLN A 824 11.92 -5.51 42.11
N GLY A 825 10.63 -5.27 42.32
CA GLY A 825 9.95 -4.12 41.73
C GLY A 825 10.47 -2.81 42.34
N ALA A 826 10.74 -1.79 41.52
CA ALA A 826 11.40 -0.57 41.98
C ALA A 826 10.78 0.75 41.47
N ILE A 827 10.85 1.77 42.32
CA ILE A 827 10.63 3.19 41.96
C ILE A 827 11.89 3.97 42.32
N ASN A 828 12.63 4.44 41.32
CA ASN A 828 13.98 5.00 41.49
C ASN A 828 14.10 6.42 40.93
N ALA A 829 14.71 7.33 41.69
CA ALA A 829 15.13 8.63 41.22
C ALA A 829 16.62 8.83 41.54
N THR A 830 17.44 7.95 40.98
CA THR A 830 18.86 7.79 41.31
C THR A 830 19.77 8.54 40.34
N THR A 831 20.93 9.00 40.81
CA THR A 831 21.93 9.74 40.03
C THR A 831 23.33 9.21 40.26
N GLU A 832 24.17 9.24 39.23
CA GLU A 832 25.57 8.77 39.35
C GLU A 832 26.55 9.85 39.86
N SER A 833 26.29 11.13 39.57
CA SER A 833 27.26 12.22 39.82
C SER A 833 26.69 13.52 40.42
N THR A 834 25.38 13.59 40.66
CA THR A 834 24.65 14.79 41.11
C THR A 834 23.63 14.45 42.21
N ASP A 835 22.87 15.44 42.67
CA ASP A 835 21.80 15.22 43.65
C ASP A 835 20.69 14.32 43.11
N GLY A 836 20.24 13.37 43.94
CA GLY A 836 19.14 12.45 43.64
C GLY A 836 17.83 13.20 43.42
N GLY A 837 16.96 12.61 42.59
CA GLY A 837 15.64 13.17 42.30
C GLY A 837 14.67 13.02 43.48
N ASN A 838 13.48 13.63 43.40
CA ASN A 838 12.47 13.49 44.43
C ASN A 838 11.39 12.49 44.04
N ILE A 839 10.92 11.68 45.00
CA ILE A 839 9.79 10.77 44.85
C ILE A 839 8.65 11.24 45.76
N SER A 840 7.45 11.41 45.20
CA SER A 840 6.23 11.69 45.96
C SER A 840 5.16 10.65 45.67
N LEU A 841 4.76 9.90 46.69
CA LEU A 841 3.74 8.85 46.61
C LEU A 841 2.53 9.26 47.44
N LYS A 842 1.37 9.39 46.78
CA LYS A 842 0.07 9.55 47.42
C LYS A 842 -0.76 8.30 47.14
N VAL A 843 -0.94 7.48 48.17
CA VAL A 843 -1.61 6.18 48.06
C VAL A 843 -2.87 6.22 48.91
N ARG A 844 -4.02 5.85 48.32
CA ARG A 844 -5.31 5.94 49.02
C ARG A 844 -5.51 4.82 50.04
N ASP A 845 -5.10 3.61 49.69
CA ASP A 845 -5.47 2.39 50.42
C ASP A 845 -4.24 1.71 51.05
N VAL A 846 -3.27 1.23 50.26
CA VAL A 846 -2.07 0.53 50.79
C VAL A 846 -0.84 0.65 49.89
N LEU A 847 0.33 0.83 50.51
CA LEU A 847 1.65 0.58 49.91
C LEU A 847 2.14 -0.79 50.37
N PHE A 848 2.20 -1.75 49.45
CA PHE A 848 2.66 -3.12 49.70
C PHE A 848 4.03 -3.37 49.07
N MET A 849 5.01 -3.82 49.86
CA MET A 849 6.38 -4.06 49.41
C MET A 849 6.87 -5.44 49.85
N ARG A 850 7.43 -6.22 48.92
CA ARG A 850 8.00 -7.53 49.27
C ARG A 850 9.07 -8.02 48.29
N SER A 851 9.86 -8.98 48.73
CA SER A 851 10.82 -9.76 47.95
C SER A 851 11.86 -8.89 47.23
N GLY A 852 12.63 -8.10 47.98
CA GLY A 852 13.74 -7.30 47.47
C GLY A 852 13.33 -6.00 46.78
N SER A 853 12.11 -5.50 47.04
CA SER A 853 11.55 -4.35 46.32
C SER A 853 12.03 -3.02 46.90
N ARG A 854 12.10 -1.96 46.08
CA ARG A 854 12.78 -0.73 46.49
C ARG A 854 12.07 0.57 46.09
N ILE A 855 12.13 1.56 46.97
CA ILE A 855 11.88 2.97 46.64
C ILE A 855 13.17 3.74 46.96
N SER A 856 13.80 4.36 45.96
CA SER A 856 15.16 4.90 46.11
C SER A 856 15.34 6.28 45.49
N THR A 857 15.92 7.21 46.24
CA THR A 857 16.48 8.47 45.72
C THR A 857 17.98 8.54 45.98
N THR A 858 18.64 7.39 46.00
CA THR A 858 20.07 7.29 46.30
C THR A 858 20.93 7.98 45.24
N ALA A 859 21.95 8.72 45.67
CA ALA A 859 22.80 9.51 44.80
C ALA A 859 24.30 9.24 44.98
N GLY A 860 25.04 9.37 43.87
CA GLY A 860 26.50 9.34 43.84
C GLY A 860 27.10 7.93 43.76
N THR A 861 28.39 7.88 43.42
CA THR A 861 29.20 6.67 43.26
C THR A 861 30.56 6.81 43.97
N ALA A 862 31.39 5.76 43.91
CA ALA A 862 32.77 5.81 44.39
C ALA A 862 33.62 6.93 43.76
N ASN A 863 33.31 7.30 42.52
CA ASN A 863 34.11 8.22 41.72
C ASN A 863 33.46 9.60 41.54
N ALA A 864 32.18 9.75 41.92
CA ALA A 864 31.44 11.00 41.79
C ALA A 864 30.49 11.21 42.98
N GLY A 865 30.46 12.43 43.52
CA GLY A 865 29.60 12.78 44.65
C GLY A 865 28.11 12.86 44.30
N GLY A 866 27.29 13.32 45.24
CA GLY A 866 25.85 13.54 45.06
C GLY A 866 25.12 13.46 46.40
N ASN A 867 24.14 14.33 46.62
CA ASN A 867 23.29 14.28 47.83
C ASN A 867 22.03 13.45 47.56
N GLY A 868 21.56 12.70 48.55
CA GLY A 868 20.34 11.91 48.44
C GLY A 868 19.12 12.82 48.25
N GLY A 869 18.14 12.34 47.48
CA GLY A 869 16.92 13.10 47.20
C GLY A 869 15.88 13.12 48.33
N ARG A 870 14.67 13.60 48.03
CA ARG A 870 13.53 13.56 48.97
C ARG A 870 12.53 12.46 48.60
N ILE A 871 12.13 11.65 49.57
CA ILE A 871 11.02 10.70 49.47
C ILE A 871 9.88 11.17 50.37
N ASN A 872 8.72 11.46 49.78
CA ASN A 872 7.50 11.83 50.49
C ASN A 872 6.43 10.76 50.26
N ILE A 873 5.97 10.08 51.32
CA ILE A 873 4.94 9.04 51.23
C ILE A 873 3.76 9.42 52.12
N SER A 874 2.56 9.43 51.54
CA SER A 874 1.29 9.58 52.24
C SER A 874 0.39 8.40 51.91
N THR A 875 0.07 7.57 52.90
CA THR A 875 -0.74 6.35 52.75
C THR A 875 -1.34 5.95 54.10
N PRO A 876 -2.55 5.37 54.19
CA PRO A 876 -3.02 4.84 55.47
C PRO A 876 -2.10 3.74 56.01
N ILE A 877 -1.66 2.82 55.15
CA ILE A 877 -0.88 1.65 55.56
C ILE A 877 0.33 1.46 54.65
N ILE A 878 1.49 1.20 55.26
CA ILE A 878 2.63 0.56 54.61
C ILE A 878 2.74 -0.87 55.14
N LEU A 879 2.75 -1.86 54.25
CA LEU A 879 2.85 -3.28 54.58
C LEU A 879 4.04 -3.91 53.86
N SER A 880 5.01 -4.41 54.64
CA SER A 880 6.09 -5.25 54.12
C SER A 880 6.07 -6.66 54.73
N ILE A 881 6.74 -7.60 54.05
CA ILE A 881 6.91 -8.98 54.54
C ILE A 881 8.30 -9.09 55.18
N PRO A 882 8.42 -9.56 56.43
CA PRO A 882 9.69 -9.56 57.16
C PRO A 882 10.69 -10.50 56.49
N LEU A 883 11.99 -10.17 56.63
CA LEU A 883 13.11 -10.93 56.06
C LEU A 883 13.12 -11.01 54.52
N GLU A 884 12.41 -10.09 53.85
CA GLU A 884 12.38 -10.00 52.39
C GLU A 884 13.10 -8.74 51.84
N ASN A 885 13.95 -8.07 52.63
CA ASN A 885 14.86 -6.97 52.21
C ASN A 885 14.24 -5.92 51.27
N SER A 886 13.09 -5.36 51.66
CA SER A 886 12.38 -4.35 50.88
C SER A 886 12.57 -2.96 51.50
N ASP A 887 13.15 -2.04 50.73
CA ASP A 887 13.80 -0.85 51.29
C ASP A 887 13.24 0.47 50.76
N ILE A 888 13.23 1.48 51.63
CA ILE A 888 12.95 2.88 51.30
C ILE A 888 14.20 3.70 51.65
N SER A 889 14.96 4.14 50.64
CA SER A 889 16.30 4.73 50.84
C SER A 889 16.47 6.07 50.13
N ALA A 890 16.85 7.10 50.90
CA ALA A 890 17.29 8.39 50.37
C ALA A 890 18.78 8.60 50.64
N ASP A 891 19.60 7.57 50.42
CA ASP A 891 21.01 7.60 50.81
C ASP A 891 21.90 8.40 49.84
N ALA A 892 23.13 8.71 50.25
CA ALA A 892 24.15 9.29 49.40
C ALA A 892 25.45 8.51 49.54
N PHE A 893 26.19 8.25 48.47
CA PHE A 893 27.44 7.51 48.56
C PHE A 893 28.49 8.25 49.42
N SER A 894 28.87 9.46 49.03
CA SER A 894 29.82 10.33 49.75
C SER A 894 29.26 11.70 50.13
N GLY A 895 28.14 12.11 49.53
CA GLY A 895 27.45 13.37 49.84
C GLY A 895 26.52 13.28 51.05
N GLN A 896 25.62 14.27 51.17
CA GLN A 896 24.63 14.34 52.23
C GLN A 896 23.48 13.37 51.99
N GLY A 897 23.15 12.55 53.00
CA GLY A 897 21.91 11.76 52.99
C GLY A 897 20.69 12.66 52.79
N GLY A 898 19.69 12.14 52.10
CA GLY A 898 18.49 12.86 51.70
C GLY A 898 17.46 13.02 52.80
N LYS A 899 16.20 13.19 52.42
CA LYS A 899 15.08 13.34 53.36
C LYS A 899 13.98 12.31 53.06
N VAL A 900 13.60 11.53 54.07
CA VAL A 900 12.45 10.62 53.97
C VAL A 900 11.35 11.10 54.92
N GLU A 901 10.20 11.47 54.36
CA GLU A 901 9.00 11.88 55.09
C GLU A 901 7.87 10.89 54.84
N ILE A 902 7.41 10.21 55.89
CA ILE A 902 6.32 9.25 55.82
C ILE A 902 5.18 9.71 56.72
N THR A 903 3.99 9.85 56.15
CA THR A 903 2.74 10.04 56.89
C THR A 903 1.86 8.81 56.68
N ALA A 904 1.70 8.00 57.72
CA ALA A 904 0.87 6.81 57.68
C ALA A 904 0.10 6.56 58.97
N GLU A 905 -1.01 5.83 58.90
CA GLU A 905 -1.68 5.37 60.13
C GLU A 905 -0.87 4.23 60.76
N LYS A 906 -0.38 3.29 59.95
CA LYS A 906 0.43 2.16 60.40
C LYS A 906 1.53 1.79 59.42
N ILE A 907 2.69 1.40 59.96
CA ILE A 907 3.83 0.85 59.22
C ILE A 907 4.11 -0.54 59.76
N PHE A 908 3.99 -1.55 58.90
CA PHE A 908 4.20 -2.94 59.25
C PHE A 908 5.55 -3.43 58.71
N TRP A 909 6.47 -3.77 59.61
CA TRP A 909 7.63 -4.65 59.43
C TRP A 909 8.73 -4.04 58.57
N MET A 910 8.83 -2.71 58.60
CA MET A 910 9.98 -1.94 58.13
C MET A 910 10.64 -1.25 59.33
N GLU A 911 11.97 -1.26 59.36
CA GLU A 911 12.77 -0.71 60.45
C GLU A 911 13.45 0.60 60.00
N PRO A 912 13.14 1.74 60.64
CA PRO A 912 13.93 2.96 60.51
C PRO A 912 15.36 2.72 61.02
N LEU A 913 16.38 2.83 60.16
CA LEU A 913 17.77 2.59 60.56
C LEU A 913 18.63 3.86 60.42
N SER A 914 19.32 4.20 61.50
CA SER A 914 20.37 5.20 61.52
C SER A 914 21.69 4.67 60.97
N ARG A 915 22.60 5.58 60.64
CA ARG A 915 23.96 5.24 60.18
C ARG A 915 24.73 4.40 61.21
N ASP A 916 24.62 4.72 62.50
CA ASP A 916 25.36 4.03 63.56
C ASP A 916 24.84 2.60 63.75
N GLU A 917 23.52 2.39 63.65
CA GLU A 917 22.93 1.05 63.67
C GLU A 917 23.35 0.22 62.46
N LEU A 918 23.39 0.82 61.27
CA LEU A 918 23.92 0.16 60.07
C LEU A 918 25.40 -0.20 60.21
N LEU A 919 26.23 0.67 60.80
CA LEU A 919 27.64 0.38 61.05
C LEU A 919 27.82 -0.79 62.02
N GLN A 920 27.01 -0.86 63.07
CA GLN A 920 27.01 -1.99 64.01
C GLN A 920 26.61 -3.31 63.35
N ARG A 921 25.62 -3.27 62.45
CA ARG A 921 25.11 -4.47 61.76
C ARG A 921 26.01 -4.94 60.62
N LEU A 922 26.60 -4.02 59.85
CA LEU A 922 27.34 -4.33 58.62
C LEU A 922 28.87 -4.37 58.80
N GLY A 923 29.41 -3.69 59.81
CA GLY A 923 30.82 -3.73 60.19
C GLY A 923 31.84 -3.22 59.16
N SER A 924 31.40 -2.73 57.98
CA SER A 924 32.29 -2.31 56.89
C SER A 924 31.65 -1.26 55.98
N TYR A 925 32.47 -0.35 55.45
CA TYR A 925 32.08 0.66 54.47
C TYR A 925 32.20 0.15 53.02
N PRO A 926 31.43 0.71 52.06
CA PRO A 926 30.31 1.64 52.25
C PRO A 926 29.11 0.96 52.94
N LEU A 927 28.39 1.73 53.77
CA LEU A 927 27.19 1.24 54.45
C LEU A 927 26.06 1.06 53.44
N LYS A 928 25.75 -0.19 53.12
CA LYS A 928 24.76 -0.58 52.10
C LYS A 928 23.64 -1.36 52.78
N PRO A 929 22.47 -0.73 53.06
CA PRO A 929 21.32 -1.36 53.70
C PRO A 929 20.90 -2.64 52.97
N GLU A 930 21.10 -2.70 51.66
CA GLU A 930 20.72 -3.83 50.82
C GLU A 930 21.47 -5.14 51.17
N ARG A 931 22.49 -5.08 52.04
CA ARG A 931 23.23 -6.24 52.58
C ARG A 931 22.53 -6.88 53.78
N LEU A 932 21.52 -6.23 54.37
CA LEU A 932 20.68 -6.78 55.42
C LEU A 932 19.59 -7.66 54.83
N SER A 933 18.94 -8.46 55.67
CA SER A 933 17.70 -9.17 55.31
C SER A 933 16.45 -8.42 55.77
N ALA A 934 16.63 -7.43 56.66
CA ALA A 934 15.56 -6.59 57.18
C ALA A 934 15.03 -5.64 56.09
N ASN A 935 13.80 -5.19 56.27
CA ASN A 935 13.21 -4.18 55.39
C ASN A 935 13.50 -2.82 56.02
N ASP A 936 14.25 -1.96 55.35
CA ASP A 936 14.84 -0.80 56.04
C ASP A 936 14.37 0.54 55.47
N ILE A 937 14.32 1.56 56.33
CA ILE A 937 14.10 2.96 55.95
C ILE A 937 15.35 3.77 56.30
N THR A 938 16.03 4.32 55.29
CA THR A 938 17.32 4.99 55.45
C THR A 938 17.41 6.35 54.75
N ALA A 939 18.16 7.26 55.35
CA ALA A 939 18.52 8.55 54.79
C ALA A 939 19.92 8.93 55.30
N ILE A 940 20.95 8.25 54.82
CA ILE A 940 22.31 8.37 55.36
C ILE A 940 23.32 8.76 54.27
N SER A 941 24.46 9.31 54.68
CA SER A 941 25.67 9.21 53.86
C SER A 941 26.27 7.83 54.08
N GLN A 942 26.70 7.12 53.05
CA GLN A 942 27.28 5.77 53.17
C GLN A 942 28.74 5.84 53.63
N GLN A 943 29.46 6.93 53.32
CA GLN A 943 30.86 7.10 53.69
C GLN A 943 31.09 8.16 54.77
N ASN A 944 30.38 9.29 54.76
CA ASN A 944 30.70 10.43 55.62
C ASN A 944 29.76 10.55 56.83
N PRO A 945 30.22 10.30 58.07
CA PRO A 945 29.37 10.35 59.26
C PRO A 945 28.82 11.74 59.60
N SER A 946 29.40 12.81 59.06
CA SER A 946 28.94 14.20 59.31
C SER A 946 27.82 14.67 58.38
N LEU A 947 27.49 13.88 57.35
CA LEU A 947 26.56 14.28 56.29
C LEU A 947 25.31 13.38 56.25
N ASN A 948 24.75 13.02 57.40
CA ASN A 948 23.52 12.22 57.44
C ASN A 948 22.29 13.04 56.98
N GLY A 949 21.30 12.32 56.49
CA GLY A 949 20.02 12.86 56.09
C GLY A 949 19.01 12.94 57.24
N VAL A 950 17.75 13.22 56.87
CA VAL A 950 16.65 13.40 57.80
C VAL A 950 15.59 12.34 57.58
N LEU A 951 15.21 11.65 58.65
CA LEU A 951 14.10 10.70 58.68
C LEU A 951 12.97 11.27 59.54
N ALA A 952 11.80 11.49 58.96
CA ALA A 952 10.61 12.02 59.63
C ALA A 952 9.42 11.09 59.39
N ILE A 953 9.07 10.30 60.41
CA ILE A 953 7.97 9.32 60.35
C ILE A 953 6.85 9.78 61.29
N ASN A 954 5.70 10.09 60.70
CA ASN A 954 4.47 10.42 61.40
C ASN A 954 3.53 9.21 61.31
N SER A 955 3.62 8.29 62.28
CA SER A 955 2.69 7.18 62.48
C SER A 955 1.74 7.43 63.64
N LEU A 956 0.49 6.95 63.54
CA LEU A 956 -0.42 6.85 64.68
C LEU A 956 -0.08 5.57 65.46
N ASP A 957 1.00 5.61 66.23
CA ASP A 957 1.31 4.51 67.14
C ASP A 957 0.26 4.49 68.26
N ILE A 958 -0.66 3.52 68.18
CA ILE A 958 -1.46 3.13 69.33
C ILE A 958 -0.49 2.43 70.30
N ASP A 959 -0.10 3.14 71.35
CA ASP A 959 0.62 2.62 72.51
C ASP A 959 -0.21 1.48 73.17
N LEU A 960 0.00 0.25 72.71
CA LEU A 960 -0.66 -0.96 73.22
C LEU A 960 -0.34 -1.23 74.70
N ASN A 961 0.66 -0.55 75.30
CA ASN A 961 0.97 -0.71 76.72
C ASN A 961 -0.05 -0.02 77.63
N ARG A 962 -0.92 0.85 77.10
CA ARG A 962 -1.96 1.53 77.90
C ARG A 962 -3.23 0.70 78.11
N GLY A 963 -3.33 -0.49 77.50
CA GLY A 963 -4.51 -1.36 77.55
C GLY A 963 -4.32 -2.70 78.28
N LEU A 964 -3.15 -2.97 78.87
CA LEU A 964 -2.92 -4.20 79.61
C LEU A 964 -3.31 -4.04 81.08
N THR A 965 -4.58 -4.29 81.41
CA THR A 965 -4.93 -4.71 82.77
C THR A 965 -4.22 -6.05 83.05
N PRO A 966 -3.40 -6.17 84.10
CA PRO A 966 -2.78 -7.45 84.43
C PRO A 966 -3.87 -8.46 84.81
N LEU A 967 -3.86 -9.61 84.15
CA LEU A 967 -4.70 -10.75 84.54
C LEU A 967 -4.28 -11.22 85.95
N PRO A 968 -5.23 -11.58 86.84
CA PRO A 968 -4.91 -12.01 88.20
C PRO A 968 -3.98 -13.22 88.23
N SER A 969 -2.97 -13.19 89.08
CA SER A 969 -1.91 -14.20 89.20
C SER A 969 -2.29 -15.43 90.05
N SER A 970 -3.56 -15.85 90.04
CA SER A 970 -3.96 -17.12 90.64
C SER A 970 -4.87 -17.89 89.68
N PHE A 971 -4.27 -18.84 88.97
CA PHE A 971 -5.03 -19.93 88.36
C PHE A 971 -5.47 -20.89 89.48
N ASP A 972 -6.77 -21.10 89.59
CA ASP A 972 -7.33 -22.20 90.38
C ASP A 972 -6.97 -23.52 89.66
N ASP A 973 -6.34 -24.46 90.37
CA ASP A 973 -5.89 -25.75 89.86
C ASP A 973 -7.08 -26.72 89.71
N PRO A 974 -7.46 -27.16 88.49
CA PRO A 974 -8.59 -28.07 88.29
C PRO A 974 -8.27 -29.54 88.60
N SER A 975 -7.05 -29.87 89.05
CA SER A 975 -6.60 -31.26 89.25
C SER A 975 -7.33 -32.03 90.36
N ASN A 976 -8.14 -31.37 91.18
CA ASN A 976 -8.88 -31.98 92.30
C ASN A 976 -10.41 -31.90 92.20
N ARG A 977 -10.96 -31.58 91.02
CA ARG A 977 -12.41 -31.64 90.78
C ARG A 977 -12.72 -32.33 89.46
N ILE A 978 -12.62 -33.65 89.43
CA ILE A 978 -13.74 -34.53 89.07
C ILE A 978 -13.31 -35.99 89.28
N ASP A 979 -14.21 -36.67 89.96
CA ASP A 979 -14.20 -38.04 90.44
C ASP A 979 -14.36 -39.06 89.29
N THR A 980 -13.69 -40.18 89.49
CA THR A 980 -13.65 -41.41 88.69
C THR A 980 -14.96 -42.21 88.78
N SER A 981 -15.53 -42.63 87.65
CA SER A 981 -16.26 -43.90 87.60
C SER A 981 -16.14 -44.64 86.25
N CYS A 982 -15.55 -45.84 86.37
CA CYS A 982 -15.76 -47.08 85.62
C CYS A 982 -15.22 -47.25 84.18
N TYR A 983 -14.06 -47.92 84.15
CA TYR A 983 -13.67 -48.92 83.15
C TYR A 983 -14.73 -50.00 82.90
N SER A 984 -14.80 -50.52 81.67
CA SER A 984 -14.81 -51.98 81.45
C SER A 984 -14.25 -52.37 80.08
N THR A 985 -13.39 -53.38 80.11
CA THR A 985 -12.73 -54.15 79.06
C THR A 985 -13.69 -54.93 78.16
N ALA A 986 -13.41 -55.05 76.85
CA ALA A 986 -13.60 -56.28 76.06
C ALA A 986 -13.11 -56.14 74.60
N THR A 987 -12.07 -56.91 74.28
CA THR A 987 -11.90 -57.78 73.09
C THR A 987 -12.59 -57.46 71.76
N SER A 988 -11.76 -57.45 70.70
CA SER A 988 -12.02 -57.96 69.33
C SER A 988 -13.18 -57.38 68.51
N ASN A 989 -12.84 -56.87 67.32
CA ASN A 989 -13.71 -56.73 66.15
C ASN A 989 -14.98 -55.86 66.31
N SER A 990 -14.92 -54.52 66.22
CA SER A 990 -15.51 -53.85 65.05
C SER A 990 -15.33 -52.29 64.98
N LYS A 991 -15.89 -51.54 64.01
CA LYS A 991 -15.23 -50.49 63.15
C LYS A 991 -15.63 -49.06 63.50
N THR A 992 -14.62 -48.19 63.46
CA THR A 992 -14.59 -46.76 63.11
C THR A 992 -15.43 -45.74 63.95
N PRO A 993 -14.95 -44.47 64.00
CA PRO A 993 -15.19 -43.49 65.06
C PRO A 993 -16.27 -42.44 64.71
N SER A 994 -16.58 -41.52 65.63
CA SER A 994 -17.29 -40.28 65.28
C SER A 994 -16.32 -39.22 64.73
N GLN A 995 -16.65 -38.67 63.55
CA GLN A 995 -15.94 -37.63 62.78
C GLN A 995 -16.84 -36.41 62.58
N PHE A 996 -16.23 -35.24 62.38
CA PHE A 996 -16.88 -33.99 61.95
C PHE A 996 -16.82 -33.87 60.41
N ILE A 997 -17.94 -33.53 59.76
CA ILE A 997 -18.12 -33.55 58.29
C ILE A 997 -18.30 -32.12 57.75
N ASN A 998 -17.45 -31.71 56.80
CA ASN A 998 -17.64 -30.54 55.93
C ASN A 998 -18.21 -31.00 54.57
N THR A 999 -19.40 -30.53 54.18
CA THR A 999 -20.06 -30.88 52.91
C THR A 999 -19.83 -29.82 51.83
N GLY A 1000 -18.56 -29.57 51.50
CA GLY A 1000 -18.17 -28.68 50.40
C GLY A 1000 -18.68 -29.17 49.05
N ARG A 1001 -19.23 -28.25 48.23
CA ARG A 1001 -19.38 -28.46 46.78
C ARG A 1001 -18.01 -28.17 46.15
N GLY A 1002 -17.45 -29.18 45.51
CA GLY A 1002 -16.03 -29.27 45.13
C GLY A 1002 -15.54 -28.32 44.05
N GLY A 1003 -14.23 -28.40 43.81
CA GLY A 1003 -13.52 -27.72 42.71
C GLY A 1003 -12.01 -27.53 42.94
N LEU A 1004 -11.48 -27.76 44.15
CA LEU A 1004 -10.05 -27.62 44.45
C LEU A 1004 -9.50 -28.87 45.16
N PRO A 1005 -8.26 -29.33 44.82
CA PRO A 1005 -7.63 -30.43 45.52
C PRO A 1005 -7.37 -30.05 46.99
N PRO A 1006 -7.52 -31.00 47.94
CA PRO A 1006 -7.35 -30.71 49.36
C PRO A 1006 -5.90 -30.39 49.79
N SER A 1007 -4.92 -30.48 48.88
CA SER A 1007 -3.54 -30.06 49.11
C SER A 1007 -2.96 -29.38 47.86
N PRO A 1008 -2.10 -28.36 47.98
CA PRO A 1008 -1.46 -27.66 46.85
C PRO A 1008 -0.56 -28.54 45.96
N SER A 1009 -0.24 -29.75 46.42
CA SER A 1009 0.62 -30.71 45.71
C SER A 1009 -0.13 -31.67 44.79
N ASP A 1010 -1.47 -31.69 44.85
CA ASP A 1010 -2.27 -32.68 44.13
C ASP A 1010 -2.79 -32.13 42.79
N PRO A 1011 -2.80 -32.93 41.71
CA PRO A 1011 -3.29 -32.49 40.40
C PRO A 1011 -4.82 -32.28 40.38
N LEU A 1012 -5.26 -31.25 39.65
CA LEU A 1012 -6.67 -30.94 39.41
C LEU A 1012 -7.31 -31.99 38.48
N ASN A 1013 -8.37 -32.66 38.95
CA ASN A 1013 -9.20 -33.58 38.15
C ASN A 1013 -10.45 -32.86 37.64
N ASP A 1014 -10.79 -33.09 36.37
CA ASP A 1014 -11.75 -32.29 35.58
C ASP A 1014 -13.16 -32.91 35.50
N ASP A 1015 -13.54 -33.81 36.42
CA ASP A 1015 -14.81 -34.53 36.33
C ASP A 1015 -15.80 -34.11 37.42
N THR A 1016 -16.74 -33.23 37.05
CA THR A 1016 -17.88 -32.85 37.89
C THR A 1016 -19.04 -33.83 37.70
N THR A 1017 -19.24 -34.75 38.66
CA THR A 1017 -20.52 -35.45 38.82
C THR A 1017 -21.09 -35.26 40.22
N ILE A 1018 -22.31 -34.73 40.27
CA ILE A 1018 -23.08 -34.48 41.49
C ILE A 1018 -23.95 -35.71 41.77
N THR A 1019 -23.74 -36.40 42.89
CA THR A 1019 -24.73 -37.34 43.47
C THR A 1019 -24.66 -37.39 45.00
N ARG A 1020 -25.84 -37.58 45.62
CA ARG A 1020 -26.20 -37.45 47.05
C ARG A 1020 -25.60 -38.52 47.95
N LEU A 1021 -25.37 -38.14 49.22
CA LEU A 1021 -24.93 -38.98 50.34
C LEU A 1021 -25.80 -40.24 50.55
N ALA A 1022 -25.12 -41.38 50.70
CA ALA A 1022 -25.64 -42.60 51.33
C ALA A 1022 -24.53 -43.30 52.15
N THR A 1023 -24.98 -44.07 53.15
CA THR A 1023 -24.34 -44.48 54.41
C THR A 1023 -23.18 -45.48 54.36
N ILE A 1024 -22.25 -45.34 55.32
CA ILE A 1024 -21.08 -46.20 55.55
C ILE A 1024 -21.51 -47.50 56.24
N ASN A 1025 -21.16 -48.64 55.62
CA ASN A 1025 -21.23 -49.97 56.23
C ASN A 1025 -19.82 -50.51 56.48
N ASN A 1026 -19.60 -51.09 57.65
CA ASN A 1026 -18.28 -51.22 58.26
C ASN A 1026 -17.99 -52.69 58.69
N GLN A 1027 -17.20 -53.47 57.91
CA GLN A 1027 -16.73 -54.81 58.34
C GLN A 1027 -15.21 -55.09 58.20
N PHE A 1028 -14.69 -55.80 59.20
CA PHE A 1028 -13.31 -55.92 59.71
C PHE A 1028 -12.30 -56.69 58.88
N ALA A 1029 -11.05 -56.23 59.00
CA ALA A 1029 -9.83 -56.94 59.41
C ALA A 1029 -9.22 -58.13 58.64
N ASN A 1030 -7.88 -58.05 58.63
CA ASN A 1030 -6.87 -59.07 58.91
C ASN A 1030 -6.31 -59.97 57.80
N ARG A 1031 -4.96 -59.94 57.79
CA ARG A 1031 -3.97 -61.00 57.53
C ARG A 1031 -3.56 -61.35 56.10
N SER A 1032 -2.35 -60.86 55.78
CA SER A 1032 -1.17 -61.59 55.30
C SER A 1032 -1.33 -62.62 54.16
N THR A 1033 -0.67 -62.35 53.04
CA THR A 1033 0.30 -63.25 52.40
C THR A 1033 1.17 -62.49 51.40
N GLN A 1034 2.45 -62.88 51.32
CA GLN A 1034 3.45 -62.43 50.36
C GLN A 1034 2.99 -62.64 48.90
N ALA A 1035 3.37 -61.74 47.98
CA ALA A 1035 3.95 -62.10 46.69
C ALA A 1035 4.35 -60.86 45.86
N ASN A 1036 5.63 -60.82 45.49
CA ASN A 1036 6.21 -60.25 44.27
C ASN A 1036 5.77 -58.84 43.80
N LEU A 1037 6.70 -57.89 43.95
CA LEU A 1037 6.73 -56.62 43.24
C LEU A 1037 6.71 -56.85 41.71
N PRO A 1038 5.68 -56.39 40.97
CA PRO A 1038 5.77 -56.20 39.53
C PRO A 1038 6.54 -54.90 39.26
N LYS A 1039 7.56 -54.97 38.41
CA LYS A 1039 8.19 -53.80 37.78
C LYS A 1039 7.09 -52.89 37.18
N GLN A 1040 6.97 -51.66 37.67
CA GLN A 1040 6.17 -50.65 36.97
C GLN A 1040 7.01 -49.97 35.89
N ASN A 1041 6.44 -49.99 34.69
CA ASN A 1041 6.98 -49.49 33.44
C ASN A 1041 7.23 -47.98 33.49
N ASN A 1042 8.43 -47.59 33.06
CA ASN A 1042 8.71 -46.27 32.52
C ASN A 1042 7.77 -45.98 31.36
N ASN A 1043 6.80 -45.08 31.54
CA ASN A 1043 6.20 -44.36 30.43
C ASN A 1043 6.65 -42.90 30.51
N GLN A 1044 7.67 -42.58 29.72
CA GLN A 1044 8.04 -41.21 29.42
C GLN A 1044 6.89 -40.48 28.70
N PRO A 1045 6.76 -39.16 28.89
CA PRO A 1045 5.83 -38.36 28.11
C PRO A 1045 6.17 -38.42 26.61
N LYS A 1046 5.14 -38.62 25.79
CA LYS A 1046 5.24 -38.78 24.34
C LYS A 1046 5.65 -37.46 23.70
N ASN A 1047 6.80 -37.43 23.01
CA ASN A 1047 7.24 -36.27 22.23
C ASN A 1047 6.18 -35.85 21.20
N ILE A 1048 5.93 -34.54 21.12
CA ILE A 1048 5.15 -33.92 20.04
C ILE A 1048 6.02 -33.93 18.79
N VAL A 1049 5.55 -34.56 17.71
CA VAL A 1049 6.28 -34.70 16.44
C VAL A 1049 5.52 -33.93 15.37
N GLU A 1050 6.24 -33.12 14.59
CA GLU A 1050 5.69 -32.37 13.47
C GLU A 1050 5.13 -33.28 12.36
N VAL A 1051 4.17 -32.77 11.60
CA VAL A 1051 3.52 -33.51 10.50
C VAL A 1051 4.53 -33.77 9.38
N GLN A 1052 4.75 -35.05 9.07
CA GLN A 1052 5.71 -35.48 8.04
C GLN A 1052 5.02 -35.90 6.72
N GLY A 1053 3.68 -35.91 6.67
CA GLY A 1053 2.92 -36.15 5.44
C GLY A 1053 1.41 -36.10 5.64
N TRP A 1054 0.66 -36.34 4.57
CA TRP A 1054 -0.80 -36.41 4.61
C TRP A 1054 -1.32 -37.58 3.77
N THR A 1055 -2.45 -38.16 4.19
CA THR A 1055 -3.13 -39.25 3.50
C THR A 1055 -4.58 -38.91 3.26
N LYS A 1056 -5.15 -39.38 2.15
CA LYS A 1056 -6.56 -39.17 1.80
C LYS A 1056 -7.39 -40.37 2.26
N LEU A 1057 -8.34 -40.12 3.14
CA LEU A 1057 -9.27 -41.13 3.64
C LEU A 1057 -10.31 -41.52 2.57
N PRO A 1058 -10.94 -42.70 2.66
CA PRO A 1058 -11.94 -43.17 1.69
C PRO A 1058 -13.13 -42.23 1.47
N ASN A 1059 -13.42 -41.34 2.44
CA ASN A 1059 -14.47 -40.32 2.35
C ASN A 1059 -13.99 -38.99 1.74
N GLY A 1060 -12.79 -38.95 1.17
CA GLY A 1060 -12.21 -37.79 0.51
C GLY A 1060 -11.53 -36.78 1.42
N ARG A 1061 -11.59 -36.94 2.75
CA ARG A 1061 -10.92 -36.04 3.71
C ARG A 1061 -9.42 -36.32 3.81
N ILE A 1062 -8.64 -35.27 4.03
CA ILE A 1062 -7.19 -35.37 4.22
C ILE A 1062 -6.86 -35.48 5.72
N LYS A 1063 -6.00 -36.43 6.08
CA LYS A 1063 -5.48 -36.65 7.44
C LYS A 1063 -3.97 -36.47 7.44
N PHE A 1064 -3.47 -35.58 8.30
CA PHE A 1064 -2.04 -35.39 8.52
C PHE A 1064 -1.48 -36.54 9.39
N VAL A 1065 -0.31 -37.06 9.02
CA VAL A 1065 0.34 -38.19 9.69
C VAL A 1065 1.81 -37.85 9.99
N SER A 1066 2.33 -38.34 11.11
CA SER A 1066 3.71 -38.10 11.54
C SER A 1066 4.73 -39.06 10.91
N GLN A 1067 4.28 -40.06 10.13
CA GLN A 1067 5.12 -40.92 9.29
C GLN A 1067 4.34 -41.34 8.05
N THR A 1068 4.90 -41.13 6.86
CA THR A 1068 4.33 -41.65 5.60
C THR A 1068 4.62 -43.13 5.49
N SER A 1069 3.59 -43.97 5.39
CA SER A 1069 3.76 -45.40 5.11
C SER A 1069 4.40 -45.58 3.73
N THR A 1070 5.60 -46.13 3.68
CA THR A 1070 6.21 -46.64 2.45
C THR A 1070 5.33 -47.78 1.92
N ALA A 1071 4.62 -47.53 0.84
CA ALA A 1071 3.92 -48.60 0.13
C ALA A 1071 4.98 -49.48 -0.56
N THR A 1072 5.22 -50.67 -0.01
CA THR A 1072 5.97 -51.72 -0.70
C THR A 1072 5.11 -52.20 -1.88
N PRO A 1073 5.56 -52.11 -3.14
CA PRO A 1073 4.77 -52.61 -4.26
C PRO A 1073 4.66 -54.13 -4.12
N GLN A 1074 3.43 -54.64 -4.15
CA GLN A 1074 3.16 -56.06 -4.25
C GLN A 1074 3.80 -56.59 -5.54
N GLN A 1075 4.66 -57.61 -5.44
CA GLN A 1075 5.14 -58.36 -6.59
C GLN A 1075 3.94 -58.98 -7.32
N ASN A 1076 3.70 -58.54 -8.55
CA ASN A 1076 2.82 -59.24 -9.47
C ASN A 1076 3.59 -60.38 -10.14
N TRP A 1077 3.21 -61.61 -9.82
CA TRP A 1077 3.59 -62.84 -10.54
C TRP A 1077 2.82 -62.97 -11.86
N GLN A 1078 3.07 -62.06 -12.80
CA GLN A 1078 2.73 -62.30 -14.20
C GLN A 1078 3.88 -61.88 -15.10
N SER A 1079 4.53 -62.88 -15.69
CA SER A 1079 5.42 -62.74 -16.82
C SER A 1079 4.61 -62.53 -18.10
N SER A 1080 4.72 -61.37 -18.73
CA SER A 1080 4.34 -61.19 -20.14
C SER A 1080 5.49 -60.53 -20.90
N SER A 1081 6.14 -61.35 -21.72
CA SER A 1081 6.75 -61.09 -23.04
C SER A 1081 7.13 -59.65 -23.38
N GLY A 1082 8.43 -59.42 -23.56
CA GLY A 1082 8.99 -58.14 -23.95
C GLY A 1082 8.79 -57.74 -25.40
N CYS A 1083 9.10 -56.48 -25.66
CA CYS A 1083 9.74 -56.00 -26.89
C CYS A 1083 10.62 -54.80 -26.57
N TYR A 1084 11.83 -54.84 -27.09
CA TYR A 1084 12.85 -53.79 -27.03
C TYR A 1084 12.69 -52.82 -28.20
N VAL A 1085 13.45 -51.71 -28.10
CA VAL A 1085 13.85 -50.72 -29.13
C VAL A 1085 12.83 -49.57 -29.22
N ARG A 1086 13.14 -48.30 -28.95
CA ARG A 1086 14.35 -47.50 -29.16
C ARG A 1086 14.36 -46.26 -28.27
#